data_AF-A0A7V6LGN2-F1
#
_entry.id   AF-A0A7V6LGN2-F1
#
_cell.length_a   1.000
_cell.length_b   1.000
_cell.length_c   1.000
_cell.angle_alpha   90.00
_cell.angle_beta   90.00
_cell.angle_gamma   90.00
#
_symmetry.space_group_name_H-M   'P 1'
#
loop_
_entity.id
_entity.type
_entity.pdbx_description
1 polymer ?
#
loop_
_entity_poly.entity_id
_entity_poly.type
_entity_poly.pdbx_seq_one_letter_code
_entity_poly.pdbx_strand_id
1 'polypeptide(L)'
;MTRLFVRSLLTFALLCAQAAFAFLPPSDKKEGVTLRIEGFVEQSTQERFQAEKVPADQPLAFTVTLVNERTEPVGGSVKVWLNDDWQIVGDDTFTLTAEPGQSVSASCKAQAKPSVLNALYPIHARLVLTIDGQETVLHPIAIFDAVLPASVKAPTEQREVRLADGVLRLDVGADRRVFISQGKKTRELGIQFSGSDAASGTHVGCSRTMRGGVERAGFAVHPPYRGGAGETWSDFRLALPAGKPAVLNFFTAIRDISPTEPPSDGTEHKVFVIGADGETRELFSRFSASKTWEPAEVDLSAYAGQSVTLRLWTGPGPKNDTTCDQCYWGDPVVTVGTLPALADEETWQALERTAVARARDARTKRFGIGPGAFRLNVHGQRFGAAVALGRQGLTDGVIAFSDGTRDLIYRGFACDIDGAPAGGVENGMPVLAIETRRGWSKWRVTHRVATPSGTLPARATLWTEDGALRVAWDMPGVRRDRRGTPRFTRLGLGAAQLPVWRAYAGFGNVIENPGAFTLGAGGFSLSTRHVGADYTNGLSLVQACDIFPDRLVHVSETRRFALETHHDAAFFFVPSAQGAFAAARAYRDLCGFERGPGLDMLGGRMCIDQWSGDYQEAAEGLRQAARYGVTDAVFVKHAWQRWGYDYRLPEIYPPAGGLEPFLEMRRAAEEAGMLFCPHDNYIDFYPDAEGYSYDHIVFTESGAPMRAWYNQGRRAQSYRWLPHAFAPWMTDNMRQMRDGFAPDSLFIDVFTAIAPFDYYDRDGVFYDKNATQQAWCDAFDTCRSILKRGAPMISEAGTDALIGSLDAGQADHFEASRWIKDFSDADRTPWHDMASHGKMVL
;
A
#
# COMPACT_ATOMS: atom_id res chain seq x y z
N MET A 1 19.82 47.34 39.75
CA MET A 1 20.85 47.47 38.70
C MET A 1 21.17 46.06 38.26
N THR A 2 20.97 45.60 37.03
CA THR A 2 20.84 46.33 35.76
C THR A 2 20.06 45.44 34.79
N ARG A 3 18.94 45.97 34.29
CA ARG A 3 18.25 45.50 33.09
C ARG A 3 19.21 45.73 31.92
N LEU A 4 19.93 44.72 31.42
CA LEU A 4 20.70 44.90 30.17
C LEU A 4 21.13 43.63 29.40
N PHE A 5 20.71 42.41 29.75
CA PHE A 5 21.16 41.19 29.04
C PHE A 5 20.08 40.38 28.31
N VAL A 6 18.94 41.00 27.96
CA VAL A 6 17.81 40.33 27.26
C VAL A 6 17.69 40.72 25.78
N ARG A 7 18.73 41.30 25.16
CA ARG A 7 18.67 41.76 23.75
C ARG A 7 19.69 41.16 22.79
N SER A 8 20.53 40.23 23.24
CA SER A 8 21.55 39.61 22.37
C SER A 8 21.31 38.13 22.03
N LEU A 9 20.26 37.51 22.56
CA LEU A 9 19.90 36.10 22.31
C LEU A 9 18.87 35.90 21.18
N LEU A 10 18.28 36.97 20.65
CA LEU A 10 17.30 36.91 19.56
C LEU A 10 17.92 37.00 18.16
N THR A 11 19.19 37.37 18.04
CA THR A 11 19.80 37.63 16.73
C THR A 11 20.51 36.41 16.13
N PHE A 12 20.95 35.45 16.96
CA PHE A 12 21.60 34.23 16.47
C PHE A 12 20.60 33.11 16.10
N ALA A 13 19.44 33.05 16.76
CA ALA A 13 18.36 32.12 16.39
C ALA A 13 17.64 32.49 15.07
N LEU A 14 17.68 33.77 14.66
CA LEU A 14 17.06 34.22 13.40
C LEU A 14 17.91 33.94 12.15
N LEU A 15 19.22 33.76 12.28
CA LEU A 15 20.12 33.54 11.13
C LEU A 15 20.05 32.10 10.58
N CYS A 16 19.74 31.10 11.42
CA CYS A 16 19.51 29.73 10.97
C CYS A 16 18.08 29.49 10.45
N ALA A 17 17.11 30.33 10.84
CA ALA A 17 15.73 30.21 10.37
C ALA A 17 15.55 30.68 8.92
N GLN A 18 16.36 31.62 8.42
CA GLN A 18 16.14 32.24 7.10
C GLN A 18 16.40 31.31 5.92
N ALA A 19 17.34 30.36 6.02
CA ALA A 19 17.53 29.37 4.96
C ALA A 19 16.30 28.44 4.84
N ALA A 20 15.60 28.19 5.95
CA ALA A 20 14.54 27.19 6.02
C ALA A 20 13.20 27.61 5.36
N PHE A 21 13.16 28.77 4.69
CA PHE A 21 11.95 29.31 4.04
C PHE A 21 12.15 29.67 2.56
N ALA A 22 13.20 29.17 1.90
CA ALA A 22 13.49 29.55 0.51
C ALA A 22 12.37 29.20 -0.50
N PHE A 23 11.44 28.31 -0.12
CA PHE A 23 10.27 27.97 -0.95
C PHE A 23 8.95 28.61 -0.51
N LEU A 24 8.82 29.03 0.76
CA LEU A 24 7.55 29.46 1.33
C LEU A 24 7.73 30.66 2.27
N PRO A 25 7.62 31.90 1.73
CA PRO A 25 7.39 32.25 0.31
C PRO A 25 8.58 31.90 -0.59
N PRO A 26 8.43 31.86 -1.94
CA PRO A 26 9.51 31.54 -2.88
C PRO A 26 10.56 32.66 -2.96
N SER A 27 11.27 32.86 -1.86
CA SER A 27 12.15 33.99 -1.57
C SER A 27 13.25 33.55 -0.63
N ASP A 28 14.49 33.88 -0.95
CA ASP A 28 15.65 33.68 -0.08
C ASP A 28 16.31 35.03 0.19
N LYS A 29 16.69 35.27 1.44
CA LYS A 29 17.23 36.55 1.91
C LYS A 29 18.45 36.33 2.78
N LYS A 30 19.55 37.00 2.42
CA LYS A 30 20.80 37.04 3.20
C LYS A 30 21.41 38.43 3.14
N GLU A 31 21.86 38.92 4.30
CA GLU A 31 22.68 40.14 4.40
C GLU A 31 22.11 41.38 3.68
N GLY A 32 20.79 41.56 3.73
CA GLY A 32 20.08 42.68 3.09
C GLY A 32 19.84 42.51 1.58
N VAL A 33 20.17 41.35 1.01
CA VAL A 33 19.88 40.99 -0.39
C VAL A 33 18.80 39.92 -0.42
N THR A 34 17.78 40.11 -1.25
CA THR A 34 16.69 39.14 -1.44
C THR A 34 16.58 38.73 -2.90
N LEU A 35 16.52 37.44 -3.17
CA LEU A 35 16.10 36.91 -4.47
C LEU A 35 14.73 36.26 -4.29
N ARG A 36 13.78 36.55 -5.17
CA ARG A 36 12.45 35.93 -5.15
C ARG A 36 11.96 35.56 -6.54
N ILE A 37 11.10 34.54 -6.59
CA ILE A 37 10.35 34.15 -7.79
C ILE A 37 8.92 34.65 -7.61
N GLU A 38 8.44 35.43 -8.57
CA GLU A 38 7.11 36.06 -8.53
C GLU A 38 6.12 35.29 -9.42
N GLY A 39 4.83 35.39 -9.09
CA GLY A 39 3.74 34.86 -9.91
C GLY A 39 3.25 33.47 -9.54
N PHE A 40 3.63 32.93 -8.37
CA PHE A 40 3.10 31.68 -7.84
C PHE A 40 2.57 31.87 -6.43
N VAL A 41 1.25 31.98 -6.30
CA VAL A 41 0.60 32.14 -4.99
C VAL A 41 0.17 30.78 -4.46
N GLU A 42 0.83 30.34 -3.40
CA GLU A 42 0.44 29.14 -2.68
C GLU A 42 -0.77 29.40 -1.77
N GLN A 43 -1.72 28.45 -1.74
CA GLN A 43 -2.96 28.50 -0.97
C GLN A 43 -3.06 27.36 0.06
N SER A 44 -1.93 26.75 0.44
CA SER A 44 -1.90 25.61 1.35
C SER A 44 -2.47 25.93 2.73
N THR A 45 -3.22 24.98 3.28
CA THR A 45 -3.72 24.99 4.67
C THR A 45 -2.78 24.17 5.56
N GLN A 46 -3.11 23.98 6.84
CA GLN A 46 -2.38 23.02 7.69
C GLN A 46 -2.66 21.55 7.33
N GLU A 47 -3.75 21.30 6.60
CA GLU A 47 -4.23 19.94 6.30
C GLU A 47 -3.87 19.49 4.89
N ARG A 48 -3.55 20.45 4.00
CA ARG A 48 -3.37 20.17 2.58
C ARG A 48 -2.45 21.18 1.89
N PHE A 49 -1.59 20.64 1.03
CA PHE A 49 -0.85 21.43 0.05
C PHE A 49 -1.71 21.88 -1.13
N GLN A 50 -1.59 23.15 -1.51
CA GLN A 50 -2.24 23.73 -2.68
C GLN A 50 -1.36 24.79 -3.34
N ALA A 51 -0.81 24.47 -4.51
CA ALA A 51 -0.07 25.41 -5.35
C ALA A 51 -0.93 26.02 -6.45
N GLU A 52 -0.40 27.06 -7.10
CA GLU A 52 -1.00 27.67 -8.27
C GLU A 52 -1.07 26.69 -9.44
N LYS A 53 -2.22 26.63 -10.11
CA LYS A 53 -2.45 25.72 -11.24
C LYS A 53 -2.01 26.36 -12.54
N VAL A 54 -1.13 25.68 -13.28
CA VAL A 54 -0.55 26.19 -14.52
C VAL A 54 -0.89 25.24 -15.67
N PRO A 55 -1.51 25.72 -16.77
CA PRO A 55 -1.71 24.91 -17.97
C PRO A 55 -0.36 24.49 -18.59
N ALA A 56 -0.14 23.18 -18.72
CA ALA A 56 1.12 22.64 -19.25
C ALA A 56 1.24 22.77 -20.78
N ASP A 57 0.15 23.08 -21.49
CA ASP A 57 0.12 23.32 -22.93
C ASP A 57 0.44 24.78 -23.32
N GLN A 58 0.68 25.65 -22.34
CA GLN A 58 1.07 27.03 -22.55
C GLN A 58 2.49 27.27 -22.03
N PRO A 59 3.25 28.21 -22.63
CA PRO A 59 4.52 28.64 -22.05
C PRO A 59 4.32 29.16 -20.63
N LEU A 60 5.04 28.60 -19.68
CA LEU A 60 5.09 29.08 -18.30
C LEU A 60 5.95 30.35 -18.26
N ALA A 61 5.36 31.46 -17.84
CA ALA A 61 6.09 32.70 -17.62
C ALA A 61 6.26 32.95 -16.12
N PHE A 62 7.45 33.37 -15.71
CA PHE A 62 7.74 33.74 -14.33
C PHE A 62 8.78 34.85 -14.26
N THR A 63 8.83 35.55 -13.13
CA THR A 63 9.76 36.67 -12.94
C THR A 63 10.69 36.38 -11.78
N VAL A 64 11.99 36.59 -11.97
CA VAL A 64 12.99 36.54 -10.89
C VAL A 64 13.38 37.97 -10.54
N THR A 65 13.27 38.33 -9.27
CA THR A 65 13.53 39.68 -8.78
C THR A 65 14.61 39.68 -7.71
N LEU A 66 15.63 40.50 -7.94
CA LEU A 66 16.67 40.84 -6.98
C LEU A 66 16.29 42.15 -6.29
N VAL A 67 16.22 42.15 -4.97
CA VAL A 67 15.99 43.33 -4.13
C VAL A 67 17.23 43.62 -3.31
N ASN A 68 17.72 44.85 -3.40
CA ASN A 68 18.89 45.31 -2.66
C ASN A 68 18.48 46.30 -1.56
N GLU A 69 18.52 45.88 -0.30
CA GLU A 69 18.29 46.75 0.85
C GLU A 69 19.60 47.30 1.45
N ARG A 70 20.74 46.99 0.83
CA ARG A 70 22.06 47.49 1.25
C ARG A 70 22.31 48.91 0.73
N THR A 71 23.38 49.51 1.24
CA THR A 71 23.88 50.83 0.82
C THR A 71 24.85 50.78 -0.36
N GLU A 72 25.19 49.58 -0.84
CA GLU A 72 26.13 49.31 -1.94
C GLU A 72 25.41 48.56 -3.06
N PRO A 73 25.80 48.74 -4.34
CA PRO A 73 25.24 47.94 -5.44
C PRO A 73 25.56 46.46 -5.25
N VAL A 74 24.60 45.60 -5.57
CA VAL A 74 24.79 44.14 -5.55
C VAL A 74 24.43 43.57 -6.91
N GLY A 75 25.21 42.62 -7.38
CA GLY A 75 24.93 41.94 -8.63
C GLY A 75 25.65 40.62 -8.74
N GLY A 76 25.10 39.73 -9.55
CA GLY A 76 25.62 38.39 -9.72
C GLY A 76 24.92 37.62 -10.82
N SER A 77 25.44 36.42 -11.07
CA SER A 77 24.87 35.51 -12.06
C SER A 77 23.75 34.70 -11.43
N VAL A 78 22.58 34.77 -12.06
CA VAL A 78 21.39 33.96 -11.74
C VAL A 78 21.33 32.82 -12.74
N LYS A 79 21.19 31.59 -12.24
CA LYS A 79 20.81 30.42 -13.02
C LYS A 79 19.38 29.99 -12.66
N VAL A 80 18.54 29.76 -13.64
CA VAL A 80 17.17 29.25 -13.47
C VAL A 80 17.03 27.86 -14.09
N TRP A 81 16.29 26.97 -13.43
CA TRP A 81 15.97 25.65 -13.98
C TRP A 81 14.69 25.09 -13.34
N LEU A 82 14.14 24.08 -13.99
CA LEU A 82 13.05 23.24 -13.47
C LEU A 82 13.56 21.79 -13.47
N ASN A 83 12.69 20.83 -13.14
CA ASN A 83 13.03 19.44 -13.32
C ASN A 83 13.13 19.02 -14.80
N ASP A 84 13.41 17.75 -15.02
CA ASP A 84 13.61 17.11 -16.32
C ASP A 84 12.38 17.09 -17.24
N ASP A 85 11.17 17.44 -16.78
CA ASP A 85 9.96 17.54 -17.60
C ASP A 85 9.71 18.92 -18.19
N TRP A 86 10.52 19.90 -17.84
CA TRP A 86 10.40 21.27 -18.33
C TRP A 86 11.72 21.72 -18.93
N GLN A 87 11.65 22.72 -19.80
CA GLN A 87 12.81 23.31 -20.44
C GLN A 87 12.69 24.83 -20.40
N ILE A 88 13.76 25.50 -19.96
CA ILE A 88 13.87 26.97 -20.08
C ILE A 88 13.92 27.35 -21.56
N VAL A 89 13.12 28.34 -21.94
CA VAL A 89 13.11 28.90 -23.29
C VAL A 89 13.98 30.16 -23.30
N GLY A 90 15.09 30.10 -24.03
CA GLY A 90 16.10 31.16 -24.06
C GLY A 90 17.27 30.87 -23.11
N ASP A 91 17.92 31.92 -22.62
CA ASP A 91 19.05 31.79 -21.70
C ASP A 91 18.57 31.37 -20.30
N ASP A 92 19.15 30.29 -19.77
CA ASP A 92 18.91 29.82 -18.40
C ASP A 92 19.80 30.52 -17.37
N THR A 93 20.72 31.37 -17.84
CA THR A 93 21.70 32.07 -17.02
C THR A 93 21.75 33.53 -17.47
N PHE A 94 21.60 34.46 -16.52
CA PHE A 94 21.63 35.90 -16.78
C PHE A 94 22.17 36.66 -15.58
N THR A 95 22.51 37.93 -15.76
CA THR A 95 23.03 38.79 -14.69
C THR A 95 21.95 39.74 -14.19
N LEU A 96 21.79 39.85 -12.87
CA LEU A 96 21.02 40.91 -12.24
C LEU A 96 21.96 41.80 -11.44
N THR A 97 21.78 43.12 -11.56
CA THR A 97 22.49 44.11 -10.77
C THR A 97 21.48 45.12 -10.26
N ALA A 98 21.40 45.31 -8.94
CA ALA A 98 20.47 46.22 -8.29
C ALA A 98 21.24 47.29 -7.50
N GLU A 99 20.95 48.55 -7.79
CA GLU A 99 21.46 49.71 -7.04
C GLU A 99 20.91 49.71 -5.60
N PRO A 100 21.56 50.44 -4.66
CA PRO A 100 21.09 50.57 -3.28
C PRO A 100 19.61 50.97 -3.18
N GLY A 101 18.83 50.21 -2.43
CA GLY A 101 17.40 50.44 -2.24
C GLY A 101 16.52 50.15 -3.47
N GLN A 102 17.07 49.60 -4.55
CA GLN A 102 16.34 49.28 -5.79
C GLN A 102 16.06 47.79 -5.92
N SER A 103 15.14 47.46 -6.83
CA SER A 103 14.88 46.10 -7.27
C SER A 103 15.03 45.98 -8.79
N VAL A 104 15.61 44.89 -9.25
CA VAL A 104 15.74 44.57 -10.68
C VAL A 104 15.16 43.18 -10.94
N SER A 105 14.43 43.05 -12.04
CA SER A 105 13.71 41.83 -12.41
C SER A 105 14.10 41.34 -13.81
N ALA A 106 14.11 40.02 -13.99
CA ALA A 106 14.17 39.38 -15.30
C ALA A 106 12.97 38.47 -15.51
N SER A 107 12.35 38.56 -16.68
CA SER A 107 11.27 37.66 -17.10
C SER A 107 11.85 36.42 -17.75
N CYS A 108 11.46 35.25 -17.22
CA CYS A 108 11.87 33.94 -17.70
C CYS A 108 10.67 33.22 -18.31
N LYS A 109 10.96 32.27 -19.20
CA LYS A 109 9.94 31.39 -19.78
C LYS A 109 10.40 29.94 -19.73
N ALA A 110 9.47 29.03 -19.52
CA ALA A 110 9.68 27.59 -19.64
C ALA A 110 8.57 26.95 -20.49
N GLN A 111 8.87 25.81 -21.08
CA GLN A 111 7.91 25.00 -21.82
C GLN A 111 7.93 23.57 -21.27
N ALA A 112 6.75 22.99 -21.13
CA ALA A 112 6.61 21.59 -20.74
C ALA A 112 7.08 20.66 -21.88
N LYS A 113 7.77 19.59 -21.51
CA LYS A 113 8.14 18.50 -22.42
C LYS A 113 6.99 17.50 -22.55
N PRO A 114 7.02 16.59 -23.55
CA PRO A 114 5.99 15.56 -23.72
C PRO A 114 5.80 14.64 -22.50
N SER A 115 6.79 14.59 -21.61
CA SER A 115 6.78 13.77 -20.40
C SER A 115 6.00 14.39 -19.24
N VAL A 116 5.62 15.67 -19.31
CA VAL A 116 4.97 16.40 -18.21
C VAL A 116 3.68 15.70 -17.73
N LEU A 117 3.44 15.76 -16.42
CA LEU A 117 2.34 15.09 -15.71
C LEU A 117 1.40 16.12 -15.07
N ASN A 118 0.21 15.66 -14.66
CA ASN A 118 -0.64 16.42 -13.73
C ASN A 118 -0.09 16.31 -12.30
N ALA A 119 0.92 17.13 -11.98
CA ALA A 119 1.69 16.99 -10.74
C ALA A 119 2.40 18.30 -10.34
N LEU A 120 3.08 18.28 -9.20
CA LEU A 120 3.82 19.44 -8.68
C LEU A 120 5.19 19.58 -9.37
N TYR A 121 5.59 20.79 -9.70
CA TYR A 121 6.86 21.08 -10.36
C TYR A 121 7.60 22.24 -9.69
N PRO A 122 8.93 22.13 -9.50
CA PRO A 122 9.74 23.20 -8.96
C PRO A 122 10.24 24.16 -10.05
N ILE A 123 10.42 25.42 -9.65
CA ILE A 123 11.20 26.42 -10.36
C ILE A 123 12.30 26.86 -9.41
N HIS A 124 13.54 26.62 -9.78
CA HIS A 124 14.71 27.05 -9.03
C HIS A 124 15.28 28.31 -9.65
N ALA A 125 15.70 29.26 -8.81
CA ALA A 125 16.57 30.35 -9.21
C ALA A 125 17.74 30.43 -8.23
N ARG A 126 18.98 30.27 -8.70
CA ARG A 126 20.19 30.36 -7.87
C ARG A 126 21.00 31.58 -8.28
N LEU A 127 21.15 32.52 -7.36
CA LEU A 127 22.04 33.67 -7.50
C LEU A 127 23.34 33.41 -6.74
N VAL A 128 24.47 33.57 -7.41
CA VAL A 128 25.80 33.63 -6.79
C VAL A 128 26.31 35.06 -6.90
N LEU A 129 26.63 35.67 -5.76
CA LEU A 129 27.19 37.02 -5.69
C LEU A 129 28.30 37.10 -4.64
N THR A 130 29.09 38.17 -4.68
CA THR A 130 30.08 38.46 -3.64
C THR A 130 29.59 39.60 -2.76
N ILE A 131 29.53 39.37 -1.46
CA ILE A 131 29.18 40.36 -0.45
C ILE A 131 30.35 40.46 0.53
N ASP A 132 30.89 41.66 0.74
CA ASP A 132 31.98 41.90 1.70
C ASP A 132 33.20 40.97 1.52
N GLY A 133 33.47 40.56 0.26
CA GLY A 133 34.55 39.64 -0.09
C GLY A 133 34.25 38.15 0.11
N GLN A 134 33.04 37.79 0.54
CA GLN A 134 32.57 36.40 0.69
C GLN A 134 31.57 36.04 -0.41
N GLU A 135 31.61 34.79 -0.88
CA GLU A 135 30.60 34.27 -1.81
C GLU A 135 29.30 33.99 -1.05
N THR A 136 28.22 34.63 -1.51
CA THR A 136 26.87 34.46 -0.98
C THR A 136 25.99 33.84 -2.05
N VAL A 137 25.25 32.79 -1.67
CA VAL A 137 24.30 32.10 -2.54
C VAL A 137 22.89 32.27 -2.01
N LEU A 138 21.98 32.71 -2.89
CA LEU A 138 20.53 32.74 -2.68
C LEU A 138 19.86 31.73 -3.60
N HIS A 139 18.92 30.93 -3.09
CA HIS A 139 18.26 29.87 -3.88
C HIS A 139 16.75 29.77 -3.58
N PRO A 140 15.93 30.77 -3.94
CA PRO A 140 14.48 30.62 -3.88
C PRO A 140 13.96 29.53 -4.82
N ILE A 141 12.88 28.88 -4.40
CA ILE A 141 12.20 27.83 -5.17
C ILE A 141 10.70 28.12 -5.17
N ALA A 142 10.05 28.11 -6.34
CA ALA A 142 8.59 28.16 -6.43
C ALA A 142 8.04 26.79 -6.82
N ILE A 143 6.91 26.39 -6.26
CA ILE A 143 6.18 25.17 -6.66
C ILE A 143 4.86 25.55 -7.33
N PHE A 144 4.55 24.90 -8.44
CA PHE A 144 3.25 25.02 -9.11
C PHE A 144 2.65 23.63 -9.40
N ASP A 145 1.34 23.58 -9.61
CA ASP A 145 0.58 22.37 -9.98
C ASP A 145 0.33 22.40 -11.49
N ALA A 146 1.08 21.60 -12.25
CA ALA A 146 0.90 21.52 -13.70
C ALA A 146 -0.42 20.82 -14.01
N VAL A 147 -1.18 21.43 -14.93
CA VAL A 147 -2.45 20.90 -15.41
C VAL A 147 -2.29 20.66 -16.90
N LEU A 148 -2.16 19.41 -17.29
CA LEU A 148 -2.32 19.01 -18.67
C LEU A 148 -3.70 19.43 -19.15
N PRO A 149 -3.84 19.95 -20.38
CA PRO A 149 -5.15 20.15 -20.96
C PRO A 149 -5.91 18.85 -20.84
N ALA A 150 -7.21 18.93 -20.52
CA ALA A 150 -8.06 17.75 -20.51
C ALA A 150 -7.82 17.06 -21.85
N SER A 151 -7.18 15.88 -21.82
CA SER A 151 -6.93 15.16 -23.04
C SER A 151 -8.31 14.99 -23.67
N VAL A 152 -8.53 15.55 -24.86
CA VAL A 152 -9.55 15.00 -25.74
C VAL A 152 -9.01 13.62 -26.02
N LYS A 153 -9.30 12.66 -25.12
CA LYS A 153 -9.00 11.26 -25.35
C LYS A 153 -9.66 11.04 -26.69
N ALA A 154 -8.85 10.84 -27.74
CA ALA A 154 -9.37 10.31 -28.99
C ALA A 154 -10.28 9.16 -28.54
N PRO A 155 -11.58 9.17 -28.93
CA PRO A 155 -12.57 8.29 -28.34
C PRO A 155 -11.96 6.91 -28.32
N THR A 156 -11.53 6.47 -27.13
CA THR A 156 -10.82 5.21 -27.02
C THR A 156 -11.88 4.22 -27.45
N GLU A 157 -11.61 3.44 -28.48
CA GLU A 157 -12.64 2.50 -28.88
C GLU A 157 -12.80 1.52 -27.72
N GLN A 158 -14.00 1.49 -27.14
CA GLN A 158 -14.28 0.56 -26.06
C GLN A 158 -14.01 -0.84 -26.57
N ARG A 159 -13.09 -1.57 -25.93
CA ARG A 159 -12.73 -2.91 -26.34
C ARG A 159 -13.96 -3.81 -26.30
N GLU A 160 -14.28 -4.43 -27.42
CA GLU A 160 -15.22 -5.55 -27.44
C GLU A 160 -14.57 -6.79 -26.82
N VAL A 161 -15.17 -7.32 -25.75
CA VAL A 161 -14.72 -8.56 -25.12
C VAL A 161 -15.39 -9.72 -25.82
N ARG A 162 -14.59 -10.53 -26.54
CA ARG A 162 -15.07 -11.79 -27.13
C ARG A 162 -15.11 -12.86 -26.05
N LEU A 163 -16.30 -13.37 -25.78
CA LEU A 163 -16.52 -14.36 -24.75
C LEU A 163 -16.35 -15.79 -25.30
N ALA A 164 -15.74 -16.65 -24.48
CA ALA A 164 -15.69 -18.09 -24.64
C ALA A 164 -16.45 -18.77 -23.48
N ASP A 165 -16.56 -20.10 -23.51
CA ASP A 165 -17.12 -20.86 -22.39
C ASP A 165 -16.37 -20.52 -21.08
N GLY A 166 -17.11 -20.13 -20.04
CA GLY A 166 -16.55 -19.69 -18.77
C GLY A 166 -17.22 -18.43 -18.23
N VAL A 167 -16.41 -17.59 -17.59
CA VAL A 167 -16.88 -16.47 -16.77
C VAL A 167 -16.11 -15.18 -17.11
N LEU A 168 -16.84 -14.09 -17.28
CA LEU A 168 -16.31 -12.73 -17.35
C LEU A 168 -16.90 -11.88 -16.23
N ARG A 169 -16.04 -11.37 -15.36
CA ARG A 169 -16.39 -10.32 -14.41
C ARG A 169 -16.35 -8.95 -15.08
N LEU A 170 -17.46 -8.23 -15.06
CA LEU A 170 -17.58 -6.91 -15.69
C LEU A 170 -16.76 -5.83 -14.96
N ASP A 171 -16.53 -6.00 -13.66
CA ASP A 171 -15.82 -5.04 -12.81
C ASP A 171 -14.30 -5.05 -12.95
N VAL A 172 -13.73 -6.12 -13.53
CA VAL A 172 -12.27 -6.26 -13.72
C VAL A 172 -11.88 -6.65 -15.16
N GLY A 173 -12.70 -7.44 -15.86
CA GLY A 173 -12.33 -8.04 -17.14
C GLY A 173 -12.82 -7.29 -18.39
N ALA A 174 -13.67 -6.27 -18.23
CA ALA A 174 -14.32 -5.58 -19.33
C ALA A 174 -14.08 -4.06 -19.29
N ASP A 175 -13.96 -3.47 -20.48
CA ASP A 175 -13.99 -2.02 -20.60
C ASP A 175 -15.40 -1.52 -20.32
N ARG A 176 -15.54 -0.58 -19.39
CA ARG A 176 -16.81 0.13 -19.14
C ARG A 176 -16.77 1.53 -19.72
N ARG A 177 -17.85 1.94 -20.38
CA ARG A 177 -18.09 3.33 -20.77
C ARG A 177 -19.18 3.90 -19.88
N VAL A 178 -18.86 4.95 -19.14
CA VAL A 178 -19.74 5.48 -18.08
C VAL A 178 -20.47 6.72 -18.57
N PHE A 179 -21.76 6.78 -18.28
CA PHE A 179 -22.65 7.88 -18.64
C PHE A 179 -23.50 8.31 -17.45
N ILE A 180 -23.94 9.56 -17.49
CA ILE A 180 -24.96 10.10 -16.61
C ILE A 180 -26.08 10.75 -17.40
N SER A 181 -27.27 10.82 -16.82
CA SER A 181 -28.38 11.64 -17.30
C SER A 181 -28.93 12.50 -16.16
N GLN A 182 -29.12 13.80 -16.42
CA GLN A 182 -29.81 14.72 -15.51
C GLN A 182 -30.72 15.64 -16.33
N GLY A 183 -31.99 15.78 -15.94
CA GLY A 183 -32.94 16.61 -16.68
C GLY A 183 -33.09 16.20 -18.16
N LYS A 184 -33.03 14.90 -18.45
CA LYS A 184 -33.05 14.30 -19.80
C LYS A 184 -31.85 14.64 -20.69
N LYS A 185 -30.76 15.18 -20.12
CA LYS A 185 -29.51 15.41 -20.84
C LYS A 185 -28.50 14.34 -20.46
N THR A 186 -28.09 13.56 -21.44
CA THR A 186 -27.05 12.54 -21.29
C THR A 186 -25.66 13.15 -21.48
N ARG A 187 -24.73 12.82 -20.58
CA ARG A 187 -23.30 13.14 -20.70
C ARG A 187 -22.47 11.89 -20.46
N GLU A 188 -21.49 11.67 -21.30
CA GLU A 188 -20.47 10.64 -21.09
C GLU A 188 -19.38 11.15 -20.14
N LEU A 189 -18.99 10.32 -19.16
CA LEU A 189 -17.86 10.58 -18.27
C LEU A 189 -16.55 9.96 -18.77
N GLY A 190 -16.66 8.94 -19.62
CA GLY A 190 -15.55 8.34 -20.36
C GLY A 190 -15.40 6.84 -20.11
N ILE A 191 -14.43 6.24 -20.79
CA ILE A 191 -14.06 4.83 -20.60
C ILE A 191 -13.24 4.68 -19.32
N GLN A 192 -13.57 3.64 -18.55
CA GLN A 192 -12.99 3.31 -17.25
C GLN A 192 -13.06 4.46 -16.22
N PHE A 193 -14.04 5.36 -16.35
CA PHE A 193 -14.27 6.40 -15.35
C PHE A 193 -14.44 5.77 -13.97
N SER A 194 -13.66 6.26 -13.00
CA SER A 194 -13.66 5.83 -11.61
C SER A 194 -13.41 7.04 -10.71
N GLY A 195 -14.18 7.19 -9.65
CA GLY A 195 -14.17 8.36 -8.76
C GLY A 195 -15.46 9.17 -8.85
N SER A 196 -15.38 10.43 -8.43
CA SER A 196 -16.53 11.33 -8.36
C SER A 196 -16.48 12.41 -9.45
N ASP A 197 -17.61 12.66 -10.13
CA ASP A 197 -17.75 13.78 -11.05
C ASP A 197 -18.19 15.03 -10.27
N ALA A 198 -17.37 16.08 -10.29
CA ALA A 198 -17.61 17.26 -9.47
C ALA A 198 -18.90 18.01 -9.81
N ALA A 199 -19.32 18.02 -11.08
CA ALA A 199 -20.47 18.77 -11.58
C ALA A 199 -21.81 18.14 -11.15
N SER A 200 -21.93 16.84 -11.33
CA SER A 200 -23.16 16.07 -11.06
C SER A 200 -23.19 15.46 -9.66
N GLY A 201 -22.03 15.31 -9.02
CA GLY A 201 -21.89 14.59 -7.77
C GLY A 201 -21.96 13.06 -7.92
N THR A 202 -22.12 12.50 -9.14
CA THR A 202 -22.10 11.04 -9.27
C THR A 202 -20.77 10.47 -8.80
N HIS A 203 -20.82 9.25 -8.26
CA HIS A 203 -19.64 8.44 -7.97
C HIS A 203 -19.77 7.09 -8.63
N VAL A 204 -18.70 6.60 -9.24
CA VAL A 204 -18.59 5.23 -9.76
C VAL A 204 -17.22 4.69 -9.39
N GLY A 205 -17.13 3.51 -8.78
CA GLY A 205 -15.85 2.89 -8.47
C GLY A 205 -15.97 1.38 -8.32
N CYS A 206 -14.87 0.65 -8.47
CA CYS A 206 -14.82 -0.77 -8.11
C CYS A 206 -14.47 -0.88 -6.62
N SER A 207 -15.17 -1.75 -5.89
CA SER A 207 -14.91 -1.99 -4.46
C SER A 207 -15.31 -3.40 -4.02
N ARG A 208 -14.71 -3.88 -2.93
CA ARG A 208 -15.23 -5.01 -2.14
C ARG A 208 -16.09 -4.46 -1.03
N THR A 209 -17.35 -4.87 -0.98
CA THR A 209 -18.33 -4.35 -0.03
C THR A 209 -18.94 -5.50 0.77
N MET A 210 -19.00 -5.32 2.09
CA MET A 210 -19.69 -6.21 3.01
C MET A 210 -21.16 -5.80 3.12
N ARG A 211 -22.11 -6.69 2.80
CA ARG A 211 -23.55 -6.47 3.04
C ARG A 211 -24.16 -7.74 3.62
N GLY A 212 -24.88 -7.61 4.72
CA GLY A 212 -25.47 -8.76 5.43
C GLY A 212 -24.46 -9.86 5.81
N GLY A 213 -23.22 -9.49 6.15
CA GLY A 213 -22.16 -10.44 6.52
C GLY A 213 -21.49 -11.17 5.35
N VAL A 214 -21.81 -10.82 4.10
CA VAL A 214 -21.16 -11.37 2.91
C VAL A 214 -20.42 -10.28 2.14
N GLU A 215 -19.13 -10.49 1.88
CA GLU A 215 -18.31 -9.61 1.06
C GLU A 215 -18.47 -9.99 -0.42
N ARG A 216 -18.74 -9.01 -1.28
CA ARG A 216 -18.73 -9.17 -2.74
C ARG A 216 -17.94 -8.05 -3.40
N ALA A 217 -17.22 -8.36 -4.48
CA ALA A 217 -16.54 -7.37 -5.31
C ALA A 217 -17.50 -6.88 -6.40
N GLY A 218 -17.37 -5.62 -6.83
CA GLY A 218 -18.16 -5.09 -7.92
C GLY A 218 -18.16 -3.57 -7.96
N PHE A 219 -19.26 -2.96 -8.42
CA PHE A 219 -19.36 -1.51 -8.54
C PHE A 219 -20.04 -0.89 -7.33
N ALA A 220 -19.46 0.18 -6.80
CA ALA A 220 -20.14 1.14 -5.95
C ALA A 220 -20.57 2.35 -6.81
N VAL A 221 -21.85 2.69 -6.76
CA VAL A 221 -22.42 3.77 -7.57
C VAL A 221 -23.21 4.70 -6.67
N HIS A 222 -23.04 6.02 -6.86
CA HIS A 222 -23.98 7.01 -6.36
C HIS A 222 -24.54 7.77 -7.57
N PRO A 223 -25.86 7.77 -7.80
CA PRO A 223 -26.45 8.54 -8.89
C PRO A 223 -26.24 10.07 -8.70
N PRO A 224 -26.34 10.88 -9.76
CA PRO A 224 -26.21 12.33 -9.68
C PRO A 224 -27.15 12.96 -8.66
N TYR A 225 -26.61 13.86 -7.84
CA TYR A 225 -27.38 14.58 -6.81
C TYR A 225 -27.16 16.11 -6.86
N ARG A 226 -26.07 16.58 -7.47
CA ARG A 226 -25.81 18.02 -7.67
C ARG A 226 -26.47 18.48 -8.95
N GLY A 227 -27.28 19.54 -8.87
CA GLY A 227 -28.08 20.01 -10.00
C GLY A 227 -29.37 19.21 -10.23
N GLY A 228 -29.76 18.37 -9.26
CA GLY A 228 -30.96 17.54 -9.29
C GLY A 228 -30.65 16.05 -9.40
N ALA A 229 -31.64 15.21 -9.06
CA ALA A 229 -31.53 13.77 -9.22
C ALA A 229 -31.33 13.38 -10.68
N GLY A 230 -30.58 12.30 -10.90
CA GLY A 230 -30.29 11.77 -12.21
C GLY A 230 -29.85 10.33 -12.16
N GLU A 231 -29.44 9.80 -13.30
CA GLU A 231 -29.17 8.38 -13.47
C GLU A 231 -27.73 8.16 -13.95
N THR A 232 -27.16 7.00 -13.65
CA THR A 232 -25.80 6.61 -14.03
C THR A 232 -25.81 5.22 -14.62
N TRP A 233 -25.08 5.00 -15.70
CA TRP A 233 -24.92 3.64 -16.23
C TRP A 233 -23.53 3.38 -16.79
N SER A 234 -23.19 2.09 -16.80
CA SER A 234 -21.97 1.56 -17.42
C SER A 234 -22.36 0.64 -18.57
N ASP A 235 -21.86 0.96 -19.77
CA ASP A 235 -22.00 0.14 -20.96
C ASP A 235 -20.78 -0.75 -21.14
N PHE A 236 -20.99 -2.00 -21.55
CA PHE A 236 -19.97 -3.03 -21.82
C PHE A 236 -20.19 -3.63 -23.21
N ARG A 237 -19.18 -3.56 -24.10
CA ARG A 237 -19.23 -4.23 -25.42
C ARG A 237 -18.83 -5.70 -25.28
N LEU A 238 -19.76 -6.60 -25.59
CA LEU A 238 -19.58 -8.05 -25.47
C LEU A 238 -19.92 -8.74 -26.79
N ALA A 239 -19.08 -9.68 -27.22
CA ALA A 239 -19.42 -10.61 -28.30
C ALA A 239 -19.72 -11.99 -27.70
N LEU A 240 -21.00 -12.38 -27.73
CA LEU A 240 -21.48 -13.65 -27.19
C LEU A 240 -21.25 -14.79 -28.20
N PRO A 241 -20.75 -15.96 -27.78
CA PRO A 241 -20.55 -17.07 -28.71
C PRO A 241 -21.87 -17.69 -29.16
N ALA A 242 -21.90 -18.19 -30.40
CA ALA A 242 -23.09 -18.81 -30.98
C ALA A 242 -23.41 -20.17 -30.33
N GLY A 243 -24.70 -20.47 -30.16
CA GLY A 243 -25.19 -21.78 -29.72
C GLY A 243 -24.87 -22.15 -28.27
N LYS A 244 -24.47 -21.18 -27.44
CA LYS A 244 -24.18 -21.36 -26.02
C LYS A 244 -25.13 -20.50 -25.17
N PRO A 245 -25.66 -21.02 -24.05
CA PRO A 245 -26.41 -20.18 -23.12
C PRO A 245 -25.48 -19.13 -22.54
N ALA A 246 -25.99 -17.91 -22.35
CA ALA A 246 -25.28 -16.81 -21.73
C ALA A 246 -26.17 -16.15 -20.69
N VAL A 247 -25.64 -15.88 -19.50
CA VAL A 247 -26.41 -15.37 -18.37
C VAL A 247 -25.58 -14.32 -17.62
N LEU A 248 -26.20 -13.19 -17.28
CA LEU A 248 -25.64 -12.22 -16.35
C LEU A 248 -26.15 -12.52 -14.94
N ASN A 249 -25.24 -12.82 -14.02
CA ASN A 249 -25.49 -12.94 -12.59
C ASN A 249 -24.98 -11.70 -11.86
N PHE A 250 -25.71 -11.23 -10.85
CA PHE A 250 -25.28 -10.12 -10.00
C PHE A 250 -26.11 -10.06 -8.72
N PHE A 251 -25.69 -9.17 -7.82
CA PHE A 251 -26.36 -8.85 -6.58
C PHE A 251 -26.57 -7.34 -6.47
N THR A 252 -27.70 -6.93 -5.90
CA THR A 252 -28.00 -5.52 -5.62
C THR A 252 -28.08 -5.28 -4.12
N ALA A 253 -27.57 -4.14 -3.66
CA ALA A 253 -27.76 -3.66 -2.30
C ALA A 253 -27.53 -2.15 -2.24
N ILE A 254 -27.94 -1.50 -1.15
CA ILE A 254 -27.61 -0.10 -0.84
C ILE A 254 -26.78 0.01 0.43
N ARG A 255 -26.15 1.16 0.65
CA ARG A 255 -25.27 1.38 1.81
C ARG A 255 -26.03 1.45 3.13
N ASP A 256 -25.36 1.13 4.22
CA ASP A 256 -25.87 1.45 5.55
C ASP A 256 -25.91 2.96 5.78
N ILE A 257 -26.82 3.42 6.63
CA ILE A 257 -26.91 4.81 7.08
C ILE A 257 -26.50 4.90 8.55
N SER A 258 -25.74 5.92 8.92
CA SER A 258 -25.43 6.21 10.32
C SER A 258 -26.62 6.89 11.00
N PRO A 259 -26.72 6.86 12.35
CA PRO A 259 -27.82 7.50 13.08
C PRO A 259 -27.96 9.01 12.83
N THR A 260 -26.90 9.66 12.37
CA THR A 260 -26.84 11.12 12.09
C THR A 260 -27.17 11.48 10.65
N GLU A 261 -27.39 10.49 9.77
CA GLU A 261 -27.66 10.72 8.36
C GLU A 261 -29.16 10.61 8.03
N PRO A 262 -29.68 11.44 7.11
CA PRO A 262 -31.03 11.26 6.59
C PRO A 262 -31.17 9.91 5.86
N PRO A 263 -32.34 9.25 5.95
CA PRO A 263 -32.56 7.98 5.28
C PRO A 263 -32.61 8.14 3.76
N SER A 264 -32.00 7.19 3.05
CA SER A 264 -32.21 6.99 1.61
C SER A 264 -33.60 6.40 1.35
N ASP A 265 -34.23 6.79 0.24
CA ASP A 265 -35.48 6.19 -0.21
C ASP A 265 -35.27 4.96 -1.12
N GLY A 266 -34.01 4.58 -1.37
CA GLY A 266 -33.59 3.43 -2.15
C GLY A 266 -33.10 3.78 -3.56
N THR A 267 -32.74 2.78 -4.35
CA THR A 267 -32.25 2.99 -5.72
C THR A 267 -32.85 2.00 -6.70
N GLU A 268 -33.05 2.43 -7.95
CA GLU A 268 -33.44 1.54 -9.04
C GLU A 268 -32.21 0.96 -9.75
N HIS A 269 -32.23 -0.34 -9.99
CA HIS A 269 -31.22 -1.10 -10.72
C HIS A 269 -31.86 -1.72 -11.96
N LYS A 270 -31.30 -1.43 -13.14
CA LYS A 270 -31.81 -1.94 -14.41
C LYS A 270 -30.69 -2.52 -15.27
N VAL A 271 -31.03 -3.54 -16.05
CA VAL A 271 -30.14 -4.11 -17.07
C VAL A 271 -30.78 -3.92 -18.43
N PHE A 272 -30.03 -3.33 -19.36
CA PHE A 272 -30.44 -3.24 -20.76
C PHE A 272 -29.46 -3.97 -21.66
N VAL A 273 -29.96 -4.47 -22.78
CA VAL A 273 -29.13 -4.87 -23.93
C VAL A 273 -29.45 -3.94 -25.10
N ILE A 274 -28.39 -3.50 -25.78
CA ILE A 274 -28.48 -2.86 -27.09
C ILE A 274 -28.01 -3.91 -28.09
N GLY A 275 -28.94 -4.41 -28.90
CA GLY A 275 -28.69 -5.47 -29.88
C GLY A 275 -27.94 -4.97 -31.12
N ALA A 276 -27.59 -5.88 -32.03
CA ALA A 276 -26.97 -5.53 -33.31
C ALA A 276 -27.87 -4.67 -34.21
N ASP A 277 -29.18 -4.68 -33.96
CA ASP A 277 -30.19 -3.82 -34.59
C ASP A 277 -30.19 -2.38 -34.04
N GLY A 278 -29.43 -2.10 -32.98
CA GLY A 278 -29.39 -0.80 -32.31
C GLY A 278 -30.57 -0.55 -31.37
N GLU A 279 -31.50 -1.50 -31.22
CA GLU A 279 -32.63 -1.34 -30.29
C GLU A 279 -32.19 -1.61 -28.84
N THR A 280 -32.58 -0.71 -27.94
CA THR A 280 -32.37 -0.87 -26.50
C THR A 280 -33.54 -1.64 -25.89
N ARG A 281 -33.26 -2.76 -25.24
CA ARG A 281 -34.25 -3.62 -24.59
C ARG A 281 -33.95 -3.74 -23.11
N GLU A 282 -34.93 -3.45 -22.27
CA GLU A 282 -34.85 -3.70 -20.83
C GLU A 282 -35.01 -5.19 -20.57
N LEU A 283 -34.03 -5.79 -19.90
CA LEU A 283 -34.07 -7.21 -19.53
C LEU A 283 -34.38 -7.41 -18.05
N PHE A 284 -34.15 -6.38 -17.23
CA PHE A 284 -34.35 -6.44 -15.79
C PHE A 284 -34.56 -5.05 -15.20
N SER A 285 -35.41 -4.99 -14.17
CA SER A 285 -35.61 -3.81 -13.33
C SER A 285 -35.94 -4.23 -11.90
N ARG A 286 -35.30 -3.57 -10.93
CA ARG A 286 -35.55 -3.77 -9.50
C ARG A 286 -35.31 -2.48 -8.73
N PHE A 287 -36.28 -2.10 -7.90
CA PHE A 287 -36.05 -1.16 -6.80
C PHE A 287 -35.42 -1.91 -5.61
N SER A 288 -34.36 -1.36 -5.02
CA SER A 288 -33.72 -1.91 -3.82
C SER A 288 -33.53 -0.84 -2.75
N ALA A 289 -34.03 -1.14 -1.54
CA ALA A 289 -33.68 -0.45 -0.30
C ALA A 289 -32.91 -1.37 0.67
N SER A 290 -32.48 -2.54 0.19
CA SER A 290 -31.91 -3.60 1.02
C SER A 290 -30.48 -3.28 1.45
N LYS A 291 -30.17 -3.53 2.74
CA LYS A 291 -28.81 -3.47 3.30
C LYS A 291 -28.08 -4.82 3.22
N THR A 292 -28.75 -5.84 2.68
CA THR A 292 -28.21 -7.18 2.43
C THR A 292 -28.26 -7.48 0.94
N TRP A 293 -27.34 -8.32 0.44
CA TRP A 293 -27.29 -8.66 -0.97
C TRP A 293 -28.57 -9.36 -1.46
N GLU A 294 -29.14 -8.86 -2.55
CA GLU A 294 -30.28 -9.47 -3.24
C GLU A 294 -29.84 -10.03 -4.60
N PRO A 295 -29.87 -11.37 -4.81
CA PRO A 295 -29.44 -11.98 -6.08
C PRO A 295 -30.37 -11.61 -7.25
N ALA A 296 -29.81 -11.56 -8.45
CA ALA A 296 -30.52 -11.40 -9.71
C ALA A 296 -29.80 -12.15 -10.84
N GLU A 297 -30.60 -12.63 -11.79
CA GLU A 297 -30.14 -13.35 -12.98
C GLU A 297 -30.86 -12.77 -14.20
N VAL A 298 -30.11 -12.59 -15.29
CA VAL A 298 -30.64 -12.10 -16.58
C VAL A 298 -30.16 -13.01 -17.70
N ASP A 299 -31.10 -13.64 -18.41
CA ASP A 299 -30.82 -14.47 -19.56
C ASP A 299 -30.42 -13.62 -20.78
N LEU A 300 -29.23 -13.88 -21.31
CA LEU A 300 -28.68 -13.26 -22.51
C LEU A 300 -28.68 -14.23 -23.72
N SER A 301 -29.20 -15.44 -23.57
CA SER A 301 -29.13 -16.50 -24.59
C SER A 301 -29.82 -16.14 -25.90
N ALA A 302 -30.84 -15.27 -25.87
CA ALA A 302 -31.48 -14.72 -27.08
C ALA A 302 -30.52 -13.92 -27.98
N TYR A 303 -29.37 -13.48 -27.43
CA TYR A 303 -28.35 -12.72 -28.12
C TYR A 303 -27.09 -13.55 -28.44
N ALA A 304 -27.14 -14.88 -28.25
CA ALA A 304 -26.03 -15.76 -28.58
C ALA A 304 -25.60 -15.62 -30.04
N GLY A 305 -24.28 -15.50 -30.27
CA GLY A 305 -23.70 -15.26 -31.60
C GLY A 305 -23.68 -13.80 -32.04
N GLN A 306 -24.13 -12.86 -31.22
CA GLN A 306 -24.19 -11.43 -31.53
C GLN A 306 -23.16 -10.61 -30.74
N SER A 307 -22.76 -9.48 -31.31
CA SER A 307 -22.15 -8.37 -30.58
C SER A 307 -23.23 -7.50 -29.97
N VAL A 308 -23.20 -7.30 -28.66
CA VAL A 308 -24.18 -6.51 -27.91
C VAL A 308 -23.48 -5.47 -27.03
N THR A 309 -24.21 -4.41 -26.67
CA THR A 309 -23.82 -3.56 -25.53
C THR A 309 -24.71 -3.90 -24.35
N LEU A 310 -24.11 -4.43 -23.29
CA LEU A 310 -24.78 -4.68 -22.01
C LEU A 310 -24.65 -3.44 -21.13
N ARG A 311 -25.77 -2.97 -20.57
CA ARG A 311 -25.83 -1.76 -19.75
C ARG A 311 -26.27 -2.09 -18.33
N LEU A 312 -25.45 -1.74 -17.34
CA LEU A 312 -25.85 -1.71 -15.94
C LEU A 312 -26.24 -0.28 -15.58
N TRP A 313 -27.51 -0.06 -15.25
CA TRP A 313 -28.09 1.27 -15.04
C TRP A 313 -28.59 1.43 -13.61
N THR A 314 -28.27 2.56 -12.99
CA THR A 314 -28.62 2.93 -11.62
C THR A 314 -29.35 4.27 -11.63
N GLY A 315 -30.48 4.35 -10.94
CA GLY A 315 -31.27 5.56 -10.80
C GLY A 315 -31.75 5.79 -9.37
N PRO A 316 -32.33 6.96 -9.10
CA PRO A 316 -32.86 7.32 -7.79
C PRO A 316 -34.08 6.46 -7.42
N GLY A 317 -34.41 6.44 -6.13
CA GLY A 317 -35.62 5.80 -5.63
C GLY A 317 -36.93 6.47 -6.08
N PRO A 318 -38.09 5.92 -5.68
CA PRO A 318 -39.41 6.36 -6.13
C PRO A 318 -39.75 7.83 -5.87
N LYS A 319 -39.12 8.48 -4.88
CA LYS A 319 -39.32 9.90 -4.58
C LYS A 319 -38.38 10.81 -5.36
N ASN A 320 -37.50 10.24 -6.19
CA ASN A 320 -36.47 10.97 -6.92
C ASN A 320 -35.54 11.74 -5.98
N ASP A 321 -35.27 11.17 -4.80
CA ASP A 321 -34.42 11.73 -3.75
C ASP A 321 -33.12 10.95 -3.70
N THR A 322 -32.01 11.59 -4.06
CA THR A 322 -30.68 10.93 -4.13
C THR A 322 -29.90 11.01 -2.82
N THR A 323 -30.57 11.33 -1.72
CA THR A 323 -29.95 11.45 -0.41
C THR A 323 -29.47 10.09 0.08
N CYS A 324 -28.16 9.95 0.27
CA CYS A 324 -27.51 8.72 0.78
C CYS A 324 -27.68 7.49 -0.13
N ASP A 325 -27.89 7.68 -1.44
CA ASP A 325 -28.19 6.66 -2.46
C ASP A 325 -26.96 5.93 -3.00
N GLN A 326 -25.93 5.73 -2.19
CA GLN A 326 -24.85 4.86 -2.60
C GLN A 326 -25.35 3.41 -2.65
N CYS A 327 -25.32 2.82 -3.84
CA CYS A 327 -25.71 1.44 -4.10
C CYS A 327 -24.58 0.62 -4.71
N TYR A 328 -24.84 -0.68 -4.87
CA TYR A 328 -23.83 -1.64 -5.26
C TYR A 328 -24.36 -2.68 -6.25
N TRP A 329 -23.52 -2.96 -7.26
CA TRP A 329 -23.62 -4.13 -8.12
C TRP A 329 -22.56 -5.14 -7.67
N GLY A 330 -22.96 -6.13 -6.87
CA GLY A 330 -22.09 -7.20 -6.37
C GLY A 330 -21.97 -8.34 -7.39
N ASP A 331 -20.73 -8.80 -7.62
CA ASP A 331 -20.36 -9.86 -8.56
C ASP A 331 -21.08 -9.78 -9.93
N PRO A 332 -20.96 -8.66 -10.67
CA PRO A 332 -21.57 -8.51 -11.99
C PRO A 332 -20.84 -9.38 -13.02
N VAL A 333 -21.38 -10.58 -13.25
CA VAL A 333 -20.68 -11.66 -13.94
C VAL A 333 -21.48 -12.18 -15.13
N VAL A 334 -20.88 -12.16 -16.31
CA VAL A 334 -21.41 -12.84 -17.50
C VAL A 334 -20.84 -14.25 -17.55
N THR A 335 -21.72 -15.23 -17.47
CA THR A 335 -21.43 -16.65 -17.61
C THR A 335 -21.81 -17.12 -19.00
N VAL A 336 -20.95 -17.92 -19.63
CA VAL A 336 -21.21 -18.54 -20.93
C VAL A 336 -21.01 -20.04 -20.83
N GLY A 337 -21.98 -20.81 -21.32
CA GLY A 337 -21.99 -22.26 -21.21
C GLY A 337 -22.43 -22.71 -19.81
N THR A 338 -22.07 -23.95 -19.46
CA THR A 338 -22.45 -24.55 -18.17
C THR A 338 -21.25 -24.52 -17.22
N LEU A 339 -21.38 -23.84 -16.09
CA LEU A 339 -20.36 -23.84 -15.05
C LEU A 339 -20.39 -25.15 -14.25
N PRO A 340 -19.24 -25.60 -13.71
CA PRO A 340 -19.24 -26.65 -12.71
C PRO A 340 -20.11 -26.25 -11.52
N ALA A 341 -21.01 -27.14 -11.10
CA ALA A 341 -21.82 -26.94 -9.90
C ALA A 341 -20.91 -26.76 -8.67
N LEU A 342 -21.26 -25.81 -7.80
CA LEU A 342 -20.63 -25.64 -6.49
C LEU A 342 -20.87 -26.88 -5.63
N ALA A 343 -19.95 -27.15 -4.71
CA ALA A 343 -20.13 -28.21 -3.72
C ALA A 343 -21.30 -27.84 -2.79
N ASP A 344 -22.29 -28.73 -2.73
CA ASP A 344 -23.36 -28.67 -1.74
C ASP A 344 -22.88 -29.20 -0.37
N GLU A 345 -23.73 -29.06 0.65
CA GLU A 345 -23.36 -29.45 2.01
C GLU A 345 -23.09 -30.95 2.14
N GLU A 346 -23.79 -31.81 1.39
CA GLU A 346 -23.53 -33.25 1.38
C GLU A 346 -22.14 -33.57 0.82
N THR A 347 -21.78 -32.93 -0.30
CA THR A 347 -20.45 -33.02 -0.90
C THR A 347 -19.38 -32.53 0.07
N TRP A 348 -19.59 -31.40 0.72
CA TRP A 348 -18.67 -30.89 1.73
C TRP A 348 -18.45 -31.88 2.86
N GLN A 349 -19.51 -32.39 3.48
CA GLN A 349 -19.41 -33.36 4.57
C GLN A 349 -18.71 -34.66 4.13
N ALA A 350 -18.91 -35.11 2.89
CA ALA A 350 -18.20 -36.26 2.35
C ALA A 350 -16.69 -36.00 2.20
N LEU A 351 -16.32 -34.81 1.71
CA LEU A 351 -14.92 -34.39 1.61
C LEU A 351 -14.27 -34.24 3.00
N GLU A 352 -14.99 -33.70 3.98
CA GLU A 352 -14.55 -33.58 5.37
C GLU A 352 -14.25 -34.94 6.00
N ARG A 353 -15.19 -35.89 5.91
CA ARG A 353 -14.96 -37.27 6.39
C ARG A 353 -13.73 -37.89 5.74
N THR A 354 -13.55 -37.68 4.44
CA THR A 354 -12.41 -38.18 3.68
C THR A 354 -11.09 -37.56 4.15
N ALA A 355 -11.05 -36.23 4.31
CA ALA A 355 -9.86 -35.51 4.76
C ALA A 355 -9.48 -35.91 6.19
N VAL A 356 -10.45 -35.98 7.11
CA VAL A 356 -10.22 -36.39 8.51
C VAL A 356 -9.69 -37.82 8.60
N ALA A 357 -10.33 -38.77 7.90
CA ALA A 357 -9.87 -40.15 7.90
C ALA A 357 -8.41 -40.26 7.42
N ARG A 358 -8.07 -39.54 6.34
CA ARG A 358 -6.69 -39.50 5.81
C ARG A 358 -5.71 -38.82 6.78
N ALA A 359 -6.11 -37.73 7.44
CA ALA A 359 -5.27 -37.03 8.41
C ALA A 359 -4.96 -37.94 9.62
N ARG A 360 -5.98 -38.58 10.19
CA ARG A 360 -5.81 -39.55 11.30
C ARG A 360 -4.90 -40.71 10.91
N ASP A 361 -5.07 -41.26 9.71
CA ASP A 361 -4.21 -42.31 9.16
C ASP A 361 -2.76 -41.85 8.97
N ALA A 362 -2.55 -40.65 8.43
CA ALA A 362 -1.23 -40.08 8.17
C ALA A 362 -0.39 -39.94 9.44
N ARG A 363 -1.03 -39.69 10.58
CA ARG A 363 -0.37 -39.59 11.88
C ARG A 363 0.29 -40.91 12.31
N THR A 364 -0.35 -42.05 12.04
CA THR A 364 0.07 -43.36 12.54
C THR A 364 1.03 -44.07 11.59
N LYS A 365 0.89 -43.85 10.28
CA LYS A 365 1.72 -44.50 9.27
C LYS A 365 3.09 -43.80 9.14
N ARG A 366 4.15 -44.59 8.94
CA ARG A 366 5.44 -44.07 8.43
C ARG A 366 5.20 -43.60 6.99
N PHE A 367 5.90 -42.55 6.54
CA PHE A 367 5.72 -41.93 5.23
C PHE A 367 5.32 -42.92 4.10
N GLY A 368 4.21 -42.61 3.41
CA GLY A 368 3.55 -43.46 2.40
C GLY A 368 2.32 -44.15 3.01
N ILE A 369 1.10 -44.09 2.47
CA ILE A 369 0.68 -44.26 1.08
C ILE A 369 -0.70 -43.58 0.95
N GLY A 370 -0.84 -42.57 0.08
CA GLY A 370 -2.13 -41.95 -0.31
C GLY A 370 -1.98 -40.52 -0.87
N PRO A 371 -2.70 -40.12 -1.94
CA PRO A 371 -2.67 -38.75 -2.43
C PRO A 371 -3.25 -37.78 -1.39
N GLY A 372 -2.53 -36.69 -1.13
CA GLY A 372 -2.97 -35.63 -0.21
C GLY A 372 -2.96 -36.01 1.27
N ALA A 373 -1.99 -36.80 1.75
CA ALA A 373 -1.84 -37.13 3.17
C ALA A 373 -0.40 -36.91 3.64
N PHE A 374 -0.23 -36.29 4.81
CA PHE A 374 1.03 -35.72 5.28
C PHE A 374 1.19 -35.95 6.79
N ARG A 375 2.37 -36.41 7.23
CA ARG A 375 2.68 -36.55 8.66
C ARG A 375 3.56 -35.39 9.12
N LEU A 376 3.11 -34.70 10.15
CA LEU A 376 3.80 -33.53 10.72
C LEU A 376 4.39 -33.89 12.08
N ASN A 377 5.63 -33.49 12.33
CA ASN A 377 6.28 -33.65 13.63
C ASN A 377 6.59 -32.27 14.22
N VAL A 378 5.73 -31.81 15.13
CA VAL A 378 5.83 -30.49 15.77
C VAL A 378 6.46 -30.69 17.15
N HIS A 379 7.75 -30.40 17.29
CA HIS A 379 8.49 -30.52 18.57
C HIS A 379 8.24 -31.85 19.31
N GLY A 380 8.31 -32.97 18.58
CA GLY A 380 8.10 -34.32 19.13
C GLY A 380 6.63 -34.78 19.19
N GLN A 381 5.66 -33.89 18.96
CA GLN A 381 4.24 -34.25 18.81
C GLN A 381 3.92 -34.60 17.36
N ARG A 382 3.15 -35.68 17.16
CA ARG A 382 2.74 -36.14 15.83
C ARG A 382 1.33 -35.68 15.51
N PHE A 383 1.21 -34.99 14.39
CA PHE A 383 -0.05 -34.65 13.76
C PHE A 383 -0.11 -35.28 12.37
N GLY A 384 -1.32 -35.50 11.89
CA GLY A 384 -1.57 -35.76 10.48
C GLY A 384 -2.25 -34.58 9.84
N ALA A 385 -1.90 -34.29 8.59
CA ALA A 385 -2.59 -33.35 7.74
C ALA A 385 -3.02 -34.04 6.46
N ALA A 386 -4.15 -33.65 5.89
CA ALA A 386 -4.62 -34.21 4.63
C ALA A 386 -5.44 -33.21 3.82
N VAL A 387 -5.50 -33.47 2.52
CA VAL A 387 -6.27 -32.72 1.55
C VAL A 387 -7.15 -33.69 0.75
N ALA A 388 -8.46 -33.44 0.77
CA ALA A 388 -9.42 -34.06 -0.13
C ALA A 388 -9.80 -33.03 -1.21
N LEU A 389 -9.49 -33.33 -2.48
CA LEU A 389 -9.81 -32.42 -3.58
C LEU A 389 -11.31 -32.46 -3.90
N GLY A 390 -11.90 -31.29 -4.10
CA GLY A 390 -13.21 -31.16 -4.72
C GLY A 390 -13.13 -31.29 -6.24
N ARG A 391 -14.24 -30.96 -6.93
CA ARG A 391 -14.31 -31.03 -8.40
C ARG A 391 -13.42 -29.98 -9.05
N GLN A 392 -13.22 -28.86 -8.38
CA GLN A 392 -12.38 -27.74 -8.78
C GLN A 392 -11.03 -27.71 -8.04
N GLY A 393 -10.64 -28.81 -7.37
CA GLY A 393 -9.32 -29.00 -6.79
C GLY A 393 -9.20 -28.52 -5.34
N LEU A 394 -8.24 -27.65 -5.06
CA LEU A 394 -8.05 -27.07 -3.72
C LEU A 394 -9.07 -25.98 -3.42
N THR A 395 -9.59 -25.30 -4.44
CA THR A 395 -10.48 -24.14 -4.28
C THR A 395 -11.84 -24.54 -3.72
N ASP A 396 -12.31 -25.76 -4.03
CA ASP A 396 -13.46 -26.44 -3.41
C ASP A 396 -13.08 -27.72 -2.65
N GLY A 397 -11.82 -27.84 -2.24
CA GLY A 397 -11.29 -28.98 -1.50
C GLY A 397 -11.37 -28.80 0.02
N VAL A 398 -11.05 -29.85 0.78
CA VAL A 398 -10.98 -29.80 2.25
C VAL A 398 -9.56 -30.07 2.72
N ILE A 399 -9.05 -29.24 3.61
CA ILE A 399 -7.78 -29.41 4.32
C ILE A 399 -8.09 -29.77 5.78
N ALA A 400 -7.56 -30.88 6.28
CA ALA A 400 -7.77 -31.33 7.65
C ALA A 400 -6.44 -31.53 8.39
N PHE A 401 -6.40 -31.19 9.68
CA PHE A 401 -5.32 -31.47 10.63
C PHE A 401 -5.89 -32.29 11.78
N SER A 402 -5.12 -33.26 12.28
CA SER A 402 -5.57 -34.17 13.34
C SER A 402 -4.44 -34.54 14.30
N ASP A 403 -4.74 -34.56 15.60
CA ASP A 403 -3.89 -35.17 16.63
C ASP A 403 -4.22 -36.66 16.87
N GLY A 404 -5.15 -37.21 16.08
CA GLY A 404 -5.67 -38.58 16.18
C GLY A 404 -6.98 -38.70 16.97
N THR A 405 -7.30 -37.70 17.80
CA THR A 405 -8.53 -37.66 18.63
C THR A 405 -9.40 -36.45 18.31
N ARG A 406 -8.77 -35.32 18.01
CA ARG A 406 -9.37 -34.04 17.66
C ARG A 406 -8.95 -33.68 16.25
N ASP A 407 -9.83 -32.99 15.53
CA ASP A 407 -9.59 -32.58 14.16
C ASP A 407 -9.93 -31.10 13.97
N LEU A 408 -9.21 -30.47 13.05
CA LEU A 408 -9.44 -29.12 12.58
C LEU A 408 -9.55 -29.17 11.06
N ILE A 409 -10.61 -28.60 10.51
CA ILE A 409 -10.97 -28.71 9.10
C ILE A 409 -11.14 -27.31 8.52
N TYR A 410 -10.66 -27.11 7.29
CA TYR A 410 -10.88 -25.94 6.47
C TYR A 410 -11.47 -26.33 5.12
N ARG A 411 -12.53 -25.63 4.70
CA ARG A 411 -13.18 -25.76 3.39
C ARG A 411 -12.65 -24.70 2.44
N GLY A 412 -12.04 -25.16 1.35
CA GLY A 412 -11.52 -24.34 0.26
C GLY A 412 -10.19 -23.67 0.55
N PHE A 413 -9.58 -23.21 -0.54
CA PHE A 413 -8.44 -22.31 -0.54
C PHE A 413 -8.77 -21.17 -1.50
N ALA A 414 -8.91 -19.95 -0.97
CA ALA A 414 -9.24 -18.78 -1.77
C ALA A 414 -8.09 -18.50 -2.74
N CYS A 415 -8.43 -18.29 -4.02
CA CYS A 415 -7.49 -18.02 -5.09
C CYS A 415 -8.12 -16.98 -6.02
N ASP A 416 -7.62 -15.75 -6.00
CA ASP A 416 -8.01 -14.72 -6.97
C ASP A 416 -6.86 -14.50 -7.95
N ILE A 417 -7.19 -14.39 -9.23
CA ILE A 417 -6.26 -14.11 -10.32
C ILE A 417 -6.72 -12.83 -11.00
N ASP A 418 -5.85 -11.82 -11.05
CA ASP A 418 -6.14 -10.49 -11.60
C ASP A 418 -7.46 -9.88 -11.07
N GLY A 419 -7.69 -10.03 -9.76
CA GLY A 419 -8.87 -9.55 -9.06
C GLY A 419 -10.11 -10.44 -9.15
N ALA A 420 -10.11 -11.50 -9.97
CA ALA A 420 -11.23 -12.40 -10.13
C ALA A 420 -11.04 -13.72 -9.34
N PRO A 421 -12.02 -14.16 -8.53
CA PRO A 421 -11.95 -15.43 -7.81
C PRO A 421 -11.96 -16.61 -8.77
N ALA A 422 -11.17 -17.63 -8.47
CA ALA A 422 -11.03 -18.85 -9.26
C ALA A 422 -11.45 -20.08 -8.45
N GLY A 423 -12.39 -20.85 -9.01
CA GLY A 423 -12.90 -22.12 -8.52
C GLY A 423 -13.60 -22.07 -7.15
N GLY A 424 -14.55 -22.99 -6.92
CA GLY A 424 -15.18 -23.18 -5.61
C GLY A 424 -15.96 -21.99 -5.04
N VAL A 425 -16.16 -20.93 -5.84
CA VAL A 425 -16.86 -19.70 -5.46
C VAL A 425 -17.95 -19.42 -6.50
N GLU A 426 -19.11 -18.95 -6.03
CA GLU A 426 -20.20 -18.50 -6.88
C GLU A 426 -19.73 -17.44 -7.87
N ASN A 427 -20.04 -17.61 -9.15
CA ASN A 427 -19.62 -16.71 -10.24
C ASN A 427 -18.08 -16.53 -10.36
N GLY A 428 -17.29 -17.45 -9.82
CA GLY A 428 -15.84 -17.48 -10.00
C GLY A 428 -15.42 -18.11 -11.34
N MET A 429 -14.19 -17.81 -11.77
CA MET A 429 -13.54 -18.45 -12.92
C MET A 429 -13.48 -19.97 -12.70
N PRO A 430 -14.12 -20.79 -13.55
CA PRO A 430 -14.23 -22.22 -13.28
C PRO A 430 -12.90 -22.94 -13.51
N VAL A 431 -12.61 -23.94 -12.67
CA VAL A 431 -11.53 -24.89 -12.91
C VAL A 431 -12.06 -26.00 -13.81
N LEU A 432 -11.59 -26.02 -15.06
CA LEU A 432 -12.05 -26.95 -16.09
C LEU A 432 -11.48 -28.35 -15.90
N ALA A 433 -10.27 -28.44 -15.34
CA ALA A 433 -9.61 -29.72 -15.06
C ALA A 433 -8.58 -29.57 -13.94
N ILE A 434 -8.36 -30.67 -13.23
CA ILE A 434 -7.30 -30.81 -12.25
C ILE A 434 -6.34 -31.93 -12.66
N GLU A 435 -5.05 -31.64 -12.64
CA GLU A 435 -4.00 -32.64 -12.85
C GLU A 435 -3.21 -32.82 -11.56
N THR A 436 -3.08 -34.06 -11.10
CA THR A 436 -2.26 -34.35 -9.93
C THR A 436 -0.99 -35.09 -10.32
N ARG A 437 0.15 -34.69 -9.75
CA ARG A 437 1.42 -35.40 -9.90
C ARG A 437 2.06 -35.60 -8.54
N ARG A 438 2.39 -36.84 -8.21
CA ARG A 438 3.10 -37.18 -6.97
C ARG A 438 4.59 -37.34 -7.27
N GLY A 439 5.41 -36.55 -6.59
CA GLY A 439 6.85 -36.80 -6.46
C GLY A 439 7.16 -37.55 -5.17
N TRP A 440 8.45 -37.73 -4.88
CA TRP A 440 8.88 -38.45 -3.67
C TRP A 440 8.42 -37.78 -2.37
N SER A 441 8.66 -36.47 -2.23
CA SER A 441 8.26 -35.67 -1.05
C SER A 441 7.09 -34.71 -1.32
N LYS A 442 6.94 -34.25 -2.57
CA LYS A 442 5.97 -33.21 -2.95
C LYS A 442 4.76 -33.76 -3.71
N TRP A 443 3.57 -33.22 -3.47
CA TRP A 443 2.36 -33.49 -4.24
C TRP A 443 1.93 -32.21 -4.97
N ARG A 444 1.75 -32.29 -6.29
CA ARG A 444 1.38 -31.14 -7.12
C ARG A 444 -0.04 -31.31 -7.61
N VAL A 445 -0.82 -30.24 -7.53
CA VAL A 445 -2.19 -30.14 -8.06
C VAL A 445 -2.22 -28.91 -8.98
N THR A 446 -2.36 -29.13 -10.28
CA THR A 446 -2.46 -28.08 -11.28
C THR A 446 -3.92 -27.90 -11.66
N HIS A 447 -4.44 -26.69 -11.44
CA HIS A 447 -5.79 -26.26 -11.81
C HIS A 447 -5.72 -25.59 -13.17
N ARG A 448 -6.56 -26.03 -14.11
CA ARG A 448 -6.76 -25.36 -15.41
C ARG A 448 -7.93 -24.38 -15.26
N VAL A 449 -7.62 -23.13 -14.95
CA VAL A 449 -8.61 -22.07 -14.71
C VAL A 449 -9.05 -21.46 -16.03
N ALA A 450 -10.36 -21.38 -16.28
CA ALA A 450 -10.89 -20.65 -17.44
C ALA A 450 -10.86 -19.14 -17.15
N THR A 451 -10.31 -18.39 -18.08
CA THR A 451 -10.19 -16.92 -18.03
C THR A 451 -10.76 -16.34 -19.33
N PRO A 452 -11.07 -15.03 -19.38
CA PRO A 452 -11.54 -14.40 -20.61
C PRO A 452 -10.59 -14.53 -21.81
N SER A 453 -9.28 -14.73 -21.57
CA SER A 453 -8.25 -14.86 -22.60
C SER A 453 -7.87 -16.30 -22.93
N GLY A 454 -8.52 -17.30 -22.31
CA GLY A 454 -8.23 -18.72 -22.51
C GLY A 454 -8.07 -19.47 -21.18
N THR A 455 -7.24 -20.51 -21.15
CA THR A 455 -7.00 -21.30 -19.94
C THR A 455 -5.65 -20.97 -19.32
N LEU A 456 -5.61 -20.81 -18.01
CA LEU A 456 -4.42 -20.50 -17.22
C LEU A 456 -4.11 -21.64 -16.23
N PRO A 457 -2.86 -22.12 -16.14
CA PRO A 457 -2.48 -23.08 -15.11
C PRO A 457 -2.19 -22.36 -13.78
N ALA A 458 -2.90 -22.74 -12.72
CA ALA A 458 -2.60 -22.37 -11.33
C ALA A 458 -2.25 -23.62 -10.53
N ARG A 459 -1.02 -23.72 -10.04
CA ARG A 459 -0.51 -24.95 -9.43
C ARG A 459 -0.23 -24.76 -7.94
N ALA A 460 -0.80 -25.66 -7.14
CA ALA A 460 -0.44 -25.83 -5.72
C ALA A 460 0.53 -27.00 -5.56
N THR A 461 1.65 -26.77 -4.87
CA THR A 461 2.61 -27.80 -4.47
C THR A 461 2.58 -27.95 -2.96
N LEU A 462 2.31 -29.17 -2.49
CA LEU A 462 2.14 -29.50 -1.08
C LEU A 462 3.22 -30.45 -0.59
N TRP A 463 3.81 -30.17 0.56
CA TRP A 463 4.79 -31.04 1.22
C TRP A 463 4.88 -30.78 2.71
N THR A 464 5.53 -31.70 3.41
CA THR A 464 5.89 -31.53 4.82
C THR A 464 7.26 -30.90 4.95
N GLU A 465 7.37 -29.92 5.83
CA GLU A 465 8.65 -29.38 6.28
C GLU A 465 8.64 -29.42 7.80
N ASP A 466 9.26 -30.46 8.35
CA ASP A 466 9.20 -30.87 9.76
C ASP A 466 7.78 -30.86 10.37
N GLY A 467 7.44 -29.79 11.09
CA GLY A 467 6.16 -29.60 11.78
C GLY A 467 5.07 -28.93 10.92
N ALA A 468 5.40 -28.42 9.74
CA ALA A 468 4.47 -27.66 8.90
C ALA A 468 3.98 -28.45 7.68
N LEU A 469 2.71 -28.26 7.33
CA LEU A 469 2.25 -28.48 5.96
C LEU A 469 2.54 -27.20 5.17
N ARG A 470 3.38 -27.32 4.13
CA ARG A 470 3.62 -26.25 3.17
C ARG A 470 2.71 -26.38 1.96
N VAL A 471 2.17 -25.25 1.50
CA VAL A 471 1.34 -25.12 0.29
C VAL A 471 1.84 -23.93 -0.53
N ALA A 472 2.58 -24.20 -1.61
CA ALA A 472 3.11 -23.16 -2.50
C ALA A 472 2.33 -23.06 -3.80
N TRP A 473 1.97 -21.84 -4.19
CA TRP A 473 1.24 -21.54 -5.41
C TRP A 473 2.17 -20.92 -6.46
N ASP A 474 2.05 -21.37 -7.71
CA ASP A 474 2.71 -20.77 -8.85
C ASP A 474 1.90 -20.92 -10.15
N MET A 475 2.30 -20.18 -11.19
CA MET A 475 1.70 -20.23 -12.53
C MET A 475 2.69 -20.79 -13.56
N PRO A 476 2.85 -22.13 -13.68
CA PRO A 476 3.92 -22.72 -14.46
C PRO A 476 3.79 -22.42 -15.95
N GLY A 477 4.87 -21.90 -16.54
CA GLY A 477 4.94 -21.61 -17.99
C GLY A 477 4.21 -20.34 -18.42
N VAL A 478 3.71 -19.55 -17.46
CA VAL A 478 3.01 -18.30 -17.73
C VAL A 478 4.01 -17.16 -17.81
N ARG A 479 3.88 -16.34 -18.87
CA ARG A 479 4.64 -15.10 -19.02
C ARG A 479 3.76 -13.93 -18.61
N ARG A 480 4.23 -13.15 -17.64
CA ARG A 480 3.58 -11.91 -17.21
C ARG A 480 3.85 -10.79 -18.21
N ASP A 481 2.86 -9.95 -18.46
CA ASP A 481 3.03 -8.72 -19.23
C ASP A 481 3.70 -7.62 -18.40
N ARG A 482 3.86 -6.42 -18.98
CA ARG A 482 4.48 -5.28 -18.28
C ARG A 482 3.68 -4.82 -17.05
N ARG A 483 2.39 -5.16 -16.96
CA ARG A 483 1.53 -4.84 -15.82
C ARG A 483 1.54 -5.94 -14.75
N GLY A 484 2.37 -6.98 -14.93
CA GLY A 484 2.46 -8.11 -14.01
C GLY A 484 1.35 -9.13 -14.19
N THR A 485 0.60 -9.09 -15.29
CA THR A 485 -0.59 -9.91 -15.51
C THR A 485 -0.27 -11.14 -16.37
N PRO A 486 -0.77 -12.34 -16.04
CA PRO A 486 -1.62 -12.64 -14.90
C PRO A 486 -0.81 -12.90 -13.61
N ARG A 487 -1.41 -12.60 -12.46
CA ARG A 487 -0.84 -12.90 -11.14
C ARG A 487 -1.92 -13.29 -10.15
N PHE A 488 -1.52 -14.02 -9.11
CA PHE A 488 -2.39 -14.18 -7.95
C PHE A 488 -2.54 -12.84 -7.26
N THR A 489 -3.77 -12.41 -7.01
CA THR A 489 -4.12 -11.18 -6.29
C THR A 489 -4.74 -11.44 -4.93
N ARG A 490 -5.00 -12.72 -4.60
CA ARG A 490 -5.39 -13.20 -3.27
C ARG A 490 -5.15 -14.69 -3.17
N LEU A 491 -4.52 -15.10 -2.09
CA LEU A 491 -4.36 -16.49 -1.66
C LEU A 491 -4.65 -16.56 -0.16
N GLY A 492 -5.34 -17.60 0.30
CA GLY A 492 -5.57 -17.80 1.74
C GLY A 492 -6.50 -18.98 2.04
N LEU A 493 -6.51 -19.44 3.29
CA LEU A 493 -7.43 -20.51 3.73
C LEU A 493 -8.89 -20.07 3.66
N GLY A 494 -9.78 -21.01 3.38
CA GLY A 494 -11.22 -20.81 3.48
C GLY A 494 -11.77 -21.01 4.91
N ALA A 495 -13.06 -21.34 5.00
CA ALA A 495 -13.79 -21.40 6.26
C ALA A 495 -13.36 -22.59 7.13
N ALA A 496 -13.17 -22.36 8.43
CA ALA A 496 -12.93 -23.42 9.39
C ALA A 496 -14.25 -24.09 9.83
N GLN A 497 -14.20 -25.37 10.21
CA GLN A 497 -15.38 -26.04 10.79
C GLN A 497 -15.74 -25.46 12.18
N LEU A 498 -14.73 -24.99 12.93
CA LEU A 498 -14.86 -24.53 14.31
C LEU A 498 -14.74 -23.00 14.38
N PRO A 499 -15.46 -22.34 15.30
CA PRO A 499 -15.23 -20.94 15.60
C PRO A 499 -13.85 -20.74 16.23
N VAL A 500 -13.24 -19.59 15.94
CA VAL A 500 -12.02 -19.14 16.63
C VAL A 500 -12.38 -18.75 18.05
N TRP A 501 -11.68 -19.35 19.02
CA TRP A 501 -11.80 -18.96 20.44
C TRP A 501 -10.82 -17.84 20.77
N ARG A 502 -9.55 -17.96 20.33
CA ARG A 502 -8.55 -16.91 20.47
C ARG A 502 -7.84 -16.63 19.16
N ALA A 503 -7.67 -15.36 18.82
CA ALA A 503 -6.87 -14.91 17.68
C ALA A 503 -5.57 -14.25 18.17
N TYR A 504 -4.46 -14.57 17.51
CA TYR A 504 -3.15 -14.00 17.77
C TYR A 504 -2.64 -13.31 16.51
N ALA A 505 -2.42 -12.00 16.61
CA ALA A 505 -2.08 -11.18 15.45
C ALA A 505 -1.38 -9.87 15.84
N GLY A 506 -0.82 -9.25 14.80
CA GLY A 506 -0.07 -8.01 14.91
C GLY A 506 1.16 -8.15 15.79
N PHE A 507 1.55 -7.06 16.42
CA PHE A 507 2.76 -7.05 17.23
C PHE A 507 2.71 -8.00 18.43
N GLY A 508 1.55 -8.15 19.06
CA GLY A 508 1.50 -8.79 20.38
C GLY A 508 0.14 -8.86 21.03
N ASN A 509 -0.93 -9.18 20.31
CA ASN A 509 -2.26 -9.30 20.92
C ASN A 509 -2.77 -10.74 20.88
N VAL A 510 -3.39 -11.17 21.98
CA VAL A 510 -4.34 -12.29 22.00
C VAL A 510 -5.73 -11.73 22.22
N ILE A 511 -6.69 -12.15 21.40
CA ILE A 511 -8.07 -11.63 21.43
C ILE A 511 -9.02 -12.80 21.62
N GLU A 512 -9.84 -12.77 22.67
CA GLU A 512 -10.83 -13.79 22.97
C GLU A 512 -12.19 -13.51 22.32
N ASN A 513 -12.77 -14.54 21.71
CA ASN A 513 -14.03 -14.50 20.98
C ASN A 513 -14.16 -13.24 20.10
N PRO A 514 -13.19 -13.02 19.17
CA PRO A 514 -13.22 -11.82 18.34
C PRO A 514 -14.48 -11.81 17.48
N GLY A 515 -15.08 -10.63 17.31
CA GLY A 515 -16.03 -10.34 16.23
C GLY A 515 -15.32 -10.28 14.87
N ALA A 516 -16.04 -9.82 13.84
CA ALA A 516 -15.45 -9.66 12.51
C ALA A 516 -14.42 -8.53 12.48
N PHE A 517 -13.27 -8.75 11.83
CA PHE A 517 -12.25 -7.72 11.66
C PHE A 517 -11.35 -7.99 10.44
N THR A 518 -10.70 -6.92 9.96
CA THR A 518 -9.63 -6.99 8.98
C THR A 518 -8.45 -6.18 9.49
N LEU A 519 -7.30 -6.83 9.67
CA LEU A 519 -6.03 -6.14 9.96
C LEU A 519 -5.23 -6.03 8.67
N GLY A 520 -5.03 -4.80 8.17
CA GLY A 520 -4.13 -4.54 7.05
C GLY A 520 -2.66 -4.69 7.44
N ALA A 521 -1.82 -5.07 6.49
CA ALA A 521 -0.37 -5.17 6.65
C ALA A 521 0.27 -3.83 7.05
N GLY A 522 1.21 -3.87 8.00
CA GLY A 522 1.94 -2.70 8.48
C GLY A 522 2.54 -2.91 9.87
N GLY A 523 3.57 -2.14 10.22
CA GLY A 523 4.26 -2.25 11.51
C GLY A 523 3.36 -1.92 12.69
N PHE A 524 2.36 -1.06 12.47
CA PHE A 524 1.37 -0.63 13.45
C PHE A 524 0.09 -1.48 13.47
N SER A 525 0.01 -2.56 12.69
CA SER A 525 -1.18 -3.40 12.55
C SER A 525 -0.78 -4.86 12.41
N LEU A 526 -0.89 -5.47 11.22
CA LEU A 526 -0.38 -6.81 10.94
C LEU A 526 1.12 -6.73 10.60
N SER A 527 1.95 -6.75 11.65
CA SER A 527 3.39 -6.60 11.55
C SER A 527 4.14 -7.90 11.26
N THR A 528 3.46 -9.04 11.36
CA THR A 528 4.08 -10.36 11.18
C THR A 528 3.53 -11.10 9.96
N ARG A 529 4.37 -11.93 9.34
CA ARG A 529 3.98 -12.90 8.31
C ARG A 529 3.35 -14.17 8.89
N HIS A 530 3.17 -14.25 10.21
CA HIS A 530 2.47 -15.33 10.90
C HIS A 530 1.35 -14.83 11.82
N VAL A 531 0.28 -15.61 11.88
CA VAL A 531 -0.89 -15.41 12.75
C VAL A 531 -1.31 -16.73 13.37
N GLY A 532 -2.02 -16.69 14.49
CA GLY A 532 -2.43 -17.88 15.22
C GLY A 532 -3.90 -17.87 15.58
N ALA A 533 -4.51 -19.05 15.64
CA ALA A 533 -5.82 -19.23 16.23
C ALA A 533 -5.85 -20.45 17.16
N ASP A 534 -6.50 -20.30 18.31
CA ASP A 534 -6.96 -21.41 19.14
C ASP A 534 -8.44 -21.68 18.85
N TYR A 535 -8.82 -22.95 18.79
CA TYR A 535 -10.17 -23.40 18.52
C TYR A 535 -10.81 -24.05 19.74
N THR A 536 -12.14 -24.09 19.75
CA THR A 536 -12.94 -24.56 20.90
C THR A 536 -12.73 -26.04 21.27
N ASN A 537 -12.12 -26.85 20.40
CA ASN A 537 -11.75 -28.22 20.71
C ASN A 537 -10.34 -28.34 21.34
N GLY A 538 -9.64 -27.23 21.56
CA GLY A 538 -8.29 -27.19 22.14
C GLY A 538 -7.17 -27.52 21.16
N LEU A 539 -7.44 -27.54 19.84
CA LEU A 539 -6.40 -27.47 18.82
C LEU A 539 -6.15 -26.02 18.42
N SER A 540 -4.94 -25.77 17.92
CA SER A 540 -4.51 -24.48 17.42
C SER A 540 -3.86 -24.63 16.06
N LEU A 541 -3.89 -23.56 15.26
CA LEU A 541 -3.17 -23.48 14.00
C LEU A 541 -2.45 -22.15 13.88
N VAL A 542 -1.16 -22.20 13.55
CA VAL A 542 -0.43 -21.05 13.00
C VAL A 542 -0.49 -21.11 11.48
N GLN A 543 -0.88 -19.98 10.89
CA GLN A 543 -0.78 -19.72 9.46
C GLN A 543 0.38 -18.75 9.25
N ALA A 544 1.28 -19.04 8.32
CA ALA A 544 2.32 -18.10 7.92
C ALA A 544 2.53 -18.12 6.40
N CYS A 545 3.14 -17.08 5.85
CA CYS A 545 3.52 -17.00 4.43
C CYS A 545 4.98 -16.54 4.25
N ASP A 546 5.60 -16.88 3.12
CA ASP A 546 6.97 -16.46 2.77
C ASP A 546 7.04 -15.05 2.18
N ILE A 547 5.99 -14.65 1.45
CA ILE A 547 5.76 -13.28 1.00
C ILE A 547 4.97 -12.53 2.08
N PHE A 548 5.44 -11.35 2.51
CA PHE A 548 4.78 -10.55 3.55
C PHE A 548 3.28 -10.37 3.26
N PRO A 549 2.38 -10.60 4.22
CA PRO A 549 0.93 -10.67 3.97
C PRO A 549 0.34 -9.31 3.59
N ASP A 550 -0.85 -9.34 3.00
CA ASP A 550 -1.65 -8.13 2.74
C ASP A 550 -2.54 -7.79 3.92
N ARG A 551 -3.11 -8.83 4.54
CA ARG A 551 -4.05 -8.70 5.65
C ARG A 551 -4.32 -10.02 6.37
N LEU A 552 -4.89 -9.90 7.56
CA LEU A 552 -5.59 -10.95 8.28
C LEU A 552 -7.08 -10.63 8.28
N VAL A 553 -7.91 -11.59 7.86
CA VAL A 553 -9.37 -11.45 7.84
C VAL A 553 -10.01 -12.45 8.80
N HIS A 554 -10.89 -11.96 9.68
CA HIS A 554 -11.78 -12.76 10.50
C HIS A 554 -13.24 -12.41 10.19
N VAL A 555 -14.05 -13.41 9.82
CA VAL A 555 -15.50 -13.29 9.63
C VAL A 555 -16.15 -14.40 10.45
N SER A 556 -16.73 -14.02 11.60
CA SER A 556 -17.32 -14.93 12.58
C SER A 556 -18.44 -15.79 11.99
N GLU A 557 -19.29 -15.20 11.17
CA GLU A 557 -20.51 -15.80 10.60
C GLU A 557 -20.18 -16.96 9.68
N THR A 558 -19.09 -16.81 8.91
CA THR A 558 -18.60 -17.81 7.95
C THR A 558 -17.43 -18.62 8.50
N ARG A 559 -17.04 -18.40 9.77
CA ARG A 559 -15.90 -19.05 10.44
C ARG A 559 -14.60 -18.92 9.65
N ARG A 560 -14.43 -17.82 8.92
CA ARG A 560 -13.23 -17.54 8.14
C ARG A 560 -12.22 -16.85 9.04
N PHE A 561 -11.04 -17.44 9.16
CA PHE A 561 -9.87 -16.81 9.79
C PHE A 561 -8.68 -17.09 8.88
N ALA A 562 -8.25 -16.10 8.11
CA ALA A 562 -7.32 -16.31 7.00
C ALA A 562 -6.26 -15.21 6.94
N LEU A 563 -5.00 -15.64 6.98
CA LEU A 563 -3.89 -14.81 6.50
C LEU A 563 -3.95 -14.77 4.97
N GLU A 564 -3.94 -13.57 4.39
CA GLU A 564 -4.04 -13.39 2.96
C GLU A 564 -2.79 -12.69 2.42
N THR A 565 -2.26 -13.23 1.32
CA THR A 565 -1.18 -12.61 0.53
C THR A 565 -1.46 -12.82 -0.95
N HIS A 566 -0.60 -12.32 -1.81
CA HIS A 566 -0.70 -12.44 -3.26
C HIS A 566 0.68 -12.71 -3.87
N HIS A 567 0.75 -12.88 -5.20
CA HIS A 567 1.89 -13.44 -5.95
C HIS A 567 2.12 -14.95 -5.73
N ASP A 568 3.22 -15.47 -6.27
CA ASP A 568 3.61 -16.87 -6.16
C ASP A 568 4.10 -17.18 -4.73
N ALA A 569 3.15 -17.28 -3.80
CA ALA A 569 3.40 -17.41 -2.37
C ALA A 569 3.34 -18.86 -1.86
N ALA A 570 4.09 -19.15 -0.80
CA ALA A 570 3.99 -20.37 -0.01
C ALA A 570 3.45 -20.10 1.39
N PHE A 571 2.48 -20.93 1.78
CA PHE A 571 1.90 -20.93 3.12
C PHE A 571 2.46 -22.07 3.97
N PHE A 572 2.55 -21.82 5.27
CA PHE A 572 2.91 -22.78 6.29
C PHE A 572 1.74 -22.93 7.25
N PHE A 573 1.35 -24.18 7.51
CA PHE A 573 0.31 -24.50 8.48
C PHE A 573 0.89 -25.42 9.55
N VAL A 574 0.97 -24.89 10.77
CA VAL A 574 1.58 -25.58 11.92
C VAL A 574 0.50 -25.85 12.98
N PRO A 575 0.04 -27.11 13.13
CA PRO A 575 -0.93 -27.47 14.15
C PRO A 575 -0.29 -27.59 15.53
N SER A 576 -1.09 -27.39 16.58
CA SER A 576 -0.66 -27.62 17.97
C SER A 576 -1.82 -28.09 18.83
N ALA A 577 -1.50 -28.90 19.84
CA ALA A 577 -2.39 -29.32 20.91
C ALA A 577 -2.11 -28.58 22.23
N GLN A 578 -1.16 -27.65 22.22
CA GLN A 578 -0.64 -26.92 23.38
C GLN A 578 -0.85 -25.39 23.24
N GLY A 579 -1.70 -24.95 22.33
CA GLY A 579 -1.92 -23.52 22.03
C GLY A 579 -1.11 -23.02 20.83
N ALA A 580 -1.53 -21.86 20.29
CA ALA A 580 -0.91 -21.21 19.14
C ALA A 580 0.56 -20.80 19.41
N PHE A 581 0.91 -20.46 20.65
CA PHE A 581 2.30 -20.16 21.05
C PHE A 581 3.26 -21.33 20.79
N ALA A 582 2.85 -22.56 21.07
CA ALA A 582 3.67 -23.74 20.80
C ALA A 582 3.85 -23.96 19.28
N ALA A 583 2.80 -23.72 18.49
CA ALA A 583 2.90 -23.74 17.03
C ALA A 583 3.81 -22.63 16.49
N ALA A 584 3.75 -21.42 17.05
CA ALA A 584 4.60 -20.30 16.65
C ALA A 584 6.08 -20.58 16.91
N ARG A 585 6.43 -21.24 18.03
CA ARG A 585 7.80 -21.70 18.28
C ARG A 585 8.28 -22.75 17.29
N ALA A 586 7.39 -23.63 16.82
CA ALA A 586 7.75 -24.57 15.77
C ALA A 586 7.90 -23.88 14.41
N TYR A 587 7.10 -22.84 14.14
CA TYR A 587 7.28 -21.98 12.97
C TYR A 587 8.61 -21.20 13.02
N ARG A 588 9.03 -20.70 14.19
CA ARG A 588 10.33 -20.05 14.38
C ARG A 588 11.49 -20.88 13.83
N ASP A 589 11.45 -22.19 14.05
CA ASP A 589 12.51 -23.10 13.59
C ASP A 589 12.49 -23.29 12.05
N LEU A 590 11.40 -22.88 11.38
CA LEU A 590 11.16 -23.02 9.94
C LEU A 590 11.22 -21.71 9.16
N CYS A 591 10.96 -20.57 9.81
CA CYS A 591 10.75 -19.27 9.16
C CYS A 591 11.99 -18.76 8.40
N GLY A 592 13.18 -19.27 8.71
CA GLY A 592 14.42 -18.90 8.03
C GLY A 592 14.94 -17.51 8.39
N PHE A 593 14.40 -16.86 9.42
CA PHE A 593 14.88 -15.55 9.85
C PHE A 593 16.37 -15.58 10.22
N GLU A 594 17.13 -14.71 9.56
CA GLU A 594 18.52 -14.46 9.88
C GLU A 594 18.62 -13.46 11.03
N ARG A 595 19.72 -13.54 11.77
CA ARG A 595 19.96 -12.64 12.89
C ARG A 595 20.51 -11.32 12.35
N GLY A 596 19.95 -10.19 12.77
CA GLY A 596 20.44 -8.86 12.46
C GLY A 596 21.93 -8.69 12.80
N PRO A 597 22.78 -8.19 11.88
CA PRO A 597 24.22 -8.06 12.08
C PRO A 597 24.64 -7.11 13.21
N GLY A 598 23.80 -6.15 13.58
CA GLY A 598 24.02 -5.16 14.65
C GLY A 598 23.38 -5.54 15.99
N LEU A 599 22.69 -6.68 16.08
CA LEU A 599 21.93 -7.07 17.28
C LEU A 599 22.78 -7.20 18.55
N ASP A 600 24.03 -7.68 18.43
CA ASP A 600 24.96 -7.78 19.57
C ASP A 600 25.24 -6.43 20.22
N MET A 601 25.24 -5.34 19.44
CA MET A 601 25.50 -4.02 20.00
C MET A 601 24.26 -3.40 20.66
N LEU A 602 23.05 -3.87 20.33
CA LEU A 602 21.80 -3.38 20.91
C LEU A 602 21.36 -4.12 22.17
N GLY A 603 21.79 -5.37 22.34
CA GLY A 603 21.32 -6.22 23.45
C GLY A 603 21.50 -5.55 24.82
N GLY A 604 20.39 -5.38 25.56
CA GLY A 604 20.38 -4.79 26.90
C GLY A 604 20.25 -3.26 26.95
N ARG A 605 20.34 -2.57 25.80
CA ARG A 605 20.31 -1.10 25.76
C ARG A 605 18.90 -0.52 25.90
N MET A 606 18.82 0.60 26.59
CA MET A 606 17.65 1.48 26.57
C MET A 606 17.64 2.36 25.32
N CYS A 607 16.47 2.65 24.75
CA CYS A 607 16.33 3.68 23.72
C CYS A 607 16.01 5.04 24.36
N ILE A 608 16.82 6.06 24.06
CA ILE A 608 16.54 7.46 24.35
C ILE A 608 16.17 8.12 23.02
N ASP A 609 14.88 8.35 22.83
CA ASP A 609 14.33 8.95 21.62
C ASP A 609 14.11 10.47 21.82
N GLN A 610 14.88 11.30 21.09
CA GLN A 610 14.76 12.75 21.12
C GLN A 610 14.27 13.30 19.76
N TRP A 611 13.04 13.83 19.80
CA TRP A 611 12.37 14.38 18.62
C TRP A 611 12.92 15.74 18.15
N SER A 612 13.06 16.72 19.06
CA SER A 612 13.48 18.09 18.73
C SER A 612 14.41 18.69 19.79
N GLY A 613 14.75 19.97 19.68
CA GLY A 613 15.58 20.70 20.67
C GLY A 613 17.01 20.97 20.23
N ASP A 614 17.66 21.88 20.96
CA ASP A 614 19.03 22.36 20.75
C ASP A 614 20.08 21.26 21.01
N TYR A 615 21.18 21.28 20.26
CA TYR A 615 22.21 20.23 20.35
C TYR A 615 23.04 20.33 21.64
N GLN A 616 23.29 21.54 22.17
CA GLN A 616 24.04 21.71 23.40
C GLN A 616 23.20 21.33 24.62
N GLU A 617 21.92 21.67 24.61
CA GLU A 617 20.96 21.18 25.62
C GLU A 617 20.87 19.65 25.61
N ALA A 618 20.81 19.04 24.42
CA ALA A 618 20.87 17.59 24.29
C ALA A 618 22.18 17.01 24.86
N ALA A 619 23.33 17.64 24.59
CA ALA A 619 24.61 17.24 25.15
C ALA A 619 24.62 17.29 26.69
N GLU A 620 24.07 18.34 27.29
CA GLU A 620 23.92 18.44 28.75
C GLU A 620 22.99 17.36 29.32
N GLY A 621 21.87 17.09 28.64
CA GLY A 621 20.95 16.02 28.99
C GLY A 621 21.60 14.63 28.96
N LEU A 622 22.41 14.33 27.95
CA LEU A 622 23.17 13.08 27.85
C LEU A 622 24.19 12.94 29.00
N ARG A 623 24.96 14.00 29.29
CA ARG A 623 25.89 14.02 30.44
C ARG A 623 25.14 13.87 31.77
N GLN A 624 23.93 14.42 31.88
CA GLN A 624 23.08 14.24 33.06
C GLN A 624 22.59 12.80 33.19
N ALA A 625 22.11 12.19 32.11
CA ALA A 625 21.68 10.80 32.09
C ALA A 625 22.82 9.86 32.50
N ALA A 626 24.04 10.09 31.98
CA ALA A 626 25.24 9.35 32.36
C ALA A 626 25.56 9.47 33.86
N ARG A 627 25.46 10.67 34.45
CA ARG A 627 25.64 10.88 35.90
C ARG A 627 24.63 10.10 36.75
N TYR A 628 23.44 9.82 36.22
CA TYR A 628 22.43 8.99 36.86
C TYR A 628 22.57 7.49 36.54
N GLY A 629 23.60 7.08 35.80
CA GLY A 629 23.90 5.69 35.49
C GLY A 629 23.28 5.18 34.18
N VAL A 630 22.56 6.03 33.44
CA VAL A 630 22.06 5.69 32.10
C VAL A 630 23.24 5.81 31.14
N THR A 631 23.90 4.69 30.88
CA THR A 631 25.11 4.62 30.04
C THR A 631 25.00 3.56 28.95
N ASP A 632 24.21 2.51 29.18
CA ASP A 632 23.91 1.47 28.19
C ASP A 632 22.63 1.83 27.41
N ALA A 633 22.76 2.77 26.48
CA ALA A 633 21.64 3.26 25.69
C ALA A 633 21.99 3.42 24.20
N VAL A 634 20.96 3.51 23.37
CA VAL A 634 21.01 4.10 22.02
C VAL A 634 20.26 5.43 22.06
N PHE A 635 20.92 6.49 21.63
CA PHE A 635 20.35 7.83 21.55
C PHE A 635 19.97 8.13 20.11
N VAL A 636 18.66 8.24 19.86
CA VAL A 636 18.10 8.58 18.56
C VAL A 636 17.81 10.07 18.50
N LYS A 637 18.40 10.77 17.52
CA LYS A 637 18.12 12.18 17.24
C LYS A 637 17.34 12.30 15.94
N HIS A 638 16.06 12.67 16.06
CA HIS A 638 15.16 12.85 14.91
C HIS A 638 15.45 14.16 14.16
N ALA A 639 15.14 15.32 14.75
CA ALA A 639 15.33 16.60 14.08
C ALA A 639 16.80 17.05 14.08
N TRP A 640 17.54 16.66 13.05
CA TRP A 640 18.90 17.16 12.80
C TRP A 640 19.18 17.56 11.35
N GLN A 641 18.43 17.00 10.40
CA GLN A 641 18.68 17.17 8.96
C GLN A 641 18.75 18.65 8.57
N ARG A 642 19.53 18.98 7.54
CA ARG A 642 19.83 20.34 7.05
C ARG A 642 18.63 21.27 6.99
N TRP A 643 17.51 20.79 6.48
CA TRP A 643 16.29 21.58 6.28
C TRP A 643 15.26 21.38 7.41
N GLY A 644 15.66 20.76 8.51
CA GLY A 644 14.79 20.33 9.60
C GLY A 644 14.14 18.97 9.34
N TYR A 645 13.33 18.55 10.29
CA TYR A 645 12.70 17.23 10.31
C TYR A 645 11.86 16.96 9.06
N ASP A 646 12.14 15.85 8.37
CA ASP A 646 11.44 15.32 7.20
C ASP A 646 11.08 16.36 6.15
N TYR A 647 12.05 17.18 5.77
CA TYR A 647 11.84 18.19 4.75
C TYR A 647 13.00 18.27 3.77
N ARG A 648 12.65 18.42 2.49
CA ARG A 648 13.57 18.49 1.36
C ARG A 648 14.56 17.32 1.34
N LEU A 649 14.09 16.15 1.78
CA LEU A 649 14.79 14.89 1.67
C LEU A 649 15.08 14.59 0.20
N PRO A 650 16.25 14.00 -0.14
CA PRO A 650 17.25 13.44 0.77
C PRO A 650 18.38 14.42 1.15
N GLU A 651 18.20 15.74 1.06
CA GLU A 651 19.23 16.72 1.41
C GLU A 651 19.41 16.88 2.94
N ILE A 652 20.02 15.90 3.60
CA ILE A 652 20.08 15.85 5.07
C ILE A 652 21.29 16.52 5.71
N TYR A 653 22.37 16.80 4.96
CA TYR A 653 23.64 17.31 5.48
C TYR A 653 23.98 18.70 4.91
N PRO A 654 24.60 19.63 5.68
CA PRO A 654 25.05 19.52 7.08
C PRO A 654 23.91 19.67 8.11
N PRO A 655 24.13 19.36 9.41
CA PRO A 655 23.11 19.52 10.45
C PRO A 655 22.56 20.95 10.54
N ALA A 656 21.25 21.11 10.69
CA ALA A 656 20.58 22.43 10.67
C ALA A 656 21.06 23.39 11.78
N GLY A 657 21.41 22.87 12.95
CA GLY A 657 21.96 23.65 14.08
C GLY A 657 23.46 23.94 13.98
N GLY A 658 24.11 23.58 12.86
CA GLY A 658 25.55 23.69 12.65
C GLY A 658 26.31 22.44 13.07
N LEU A 659 27.45 22.19 12.42
CA LEU A 659 28.25 20.99 12.62
C LEU A 659 28.91 20.94 14.01
N GLU A 660 29.45 22.06 14.50
CA GLU A 660 30.19 22.06 15.78
C GLU A 660 29.31 21.73 17.01
N PRO A 661 28.13 22.35 17.20
CA PRO A 661 27.25 21.95 18.29
C PRO A 661 26.73 20.51 18.14
N PHE A 662 26.55 20.05 16.90
CA PHE A 662 26.16 18.67 16.63
C PHE A 662 27.26 17.67 17.03
N LEU A 663 28.52 18.00 16.74
CA LEU A 663 29.68 17.23 17.20
C LEU A 663 29.83 17.26 18.72
N GLU A 664 29.44 18.34 19.40
CA GLU A 664 29.40 18.38 20.86
C GLU A 664 28.41 17.34 21.42
N MET A 665 27.19 17.29 20.88
CA MET A 665 26.18 16.29 21.24
C MET A 665 26.67 14.86 20.96
N ARG A 666 27.27 14.63 19.78
CA ARG A 666 27.87 13.35 19.41
C ARG A 666 28.95 12.88 20.40
N ARG A 667 29.84 13.80 20.83
CA ARG A 667 30.87 13.52 21.84
C ARG A 667 30.26 13.23 23.21
N ALA A 668 29.23 13.96 23.61
CA ALA A 668 28.53 13.69 24.87
C ALA A 668 27.89 12.31 24.91
N ALA A 669 27.31 11.84 23.78
CA ALA A 669 26.81 10.46 23.67
C ALA A 669 27.95 9.43 23.79
N GLU A 670 29.10 9.68 23.14
CA GLU A 670 30.28 8.82 23.21
C GLU A 670 30.83 8.70 24.64
N GLU A 671 31.07 9.84 25.29
CA GLU A 671 31.56 9.92 26.68
C GLU A 671 30.61 9.24 27.67
N ALA A 672 29.30 9.24 27.36
CA ALA A 672 28.28 8.56 28.15
C ALA A 672 28.20 7.04 27.88
N GLY A 673 28.91 6.51 26.89
CA GLY A 673 28.83 5.10 26.49
C GLY A 673 27.59 4.73 25.66
N MET A 674 26.89 5.74 25.13
CA MET A 674 25.65 5.58 24.36
C MET A 674 25.94 5.52 22.85
N LEU A 675 25.19 4.70 22.12
CA LEU A 675 25.25 4.67 20.66
C LEU A 675 24.58 5.92 20.08
N PHE A 676 25.27 6.64 19.19
CA PHE A 676 24.69 7.79 18.50
C PHE A 676 23.97 7.36 17.21
N CYS A 677 22.67 7.64 17.12
CA CYS A 677 21.78 7.19 16.05
C CYS A 677 21.04 8.40 15.41
N PRO A 678 21.55 8.98 14.30
CA PRO A 678 20.81 9.98 13.54
C PRO A 678 19.63 9.34 12.79
N HIS A 679 18.56 10.11 12.64
CA HIS A 679 17.41 9.79 11.80
C HIS A 679 17.68 10.10 10.32
N ASP A 680 17.15 9.27 9.42
CA ASP A 680 17.14 9.47 7.98
C ASP A 680 15.82 8.93 7.38
N ASN A 681 15.49 9.27 6.13
CA ASN A 681 14.24 8.85 5.48
C ASN A 681 14.41 8.79 3.95
N TYR A 682 13.99 7.64 3.37
CA TYR A 682 14.03 7.38 1.92
C TYR A 682 12.68 6.93 1.36
N ILE A 683 11.58 7.28 2.03
CA ILE A 683 10.22 7.15 1.49
C ILE A 683 9.80 8.43 0.78
N ASP A 684 10.22 9.58 1.30
CA ASP A 684 9.80 10.89 0.83
C ASP A 684 10.83 11.55 -0.09
N PHE A 685 10.39 11.99 -1.27
CA PHE A 685 11.15 12.86 -2.16
C PHE A 685 10.36 14.13 -2.44
N TYR A 686 10.90 15.28 -2.02
CA TYR A 686 10.20 16.55 -2.21
C TYR A 686 10.51 17.18 -3.57
N PRO A 687 9.53 17.76 -4.28
CA PRO A 687 9.75 18.43 -5.55
C PRO A 687 10.81 19.53 -5.53
N ASP A 688 11.04 20.18 -4.39
CA ASP A 688 12.04 21.24 -4.21
C ASP A 688 13.45 20.72 -3.86
N ALA A 689 13.65 19.41 -3.76
CA ALA A 689 14.95 18.81 -3.54
C ALA A 689 15.80 18.72 -4.83
N GLU A 690 17.12 18.79 -4.69
CA GLU A 690 18.06 18.64 -5.78
C GLU A 690 17.96 17.24 -6.42
N GLY A 691 17.94 17.21 -7.75
CA GLY A 691 17.82 15.97 -8.52
C GLY A 691 16.40 15.38 -8.57
N TYR A 692 15.37 16.11 -8.13
CA TYR A 692 13.99 15.64 -8.22
C TYR A 692 13.58 15.34 -9.67
N SER A 693 13.12 14.11 -9.91
CA SER A 693 12.57 13.63 -11.18
C SER A 693 11.44 12.65 -10.90
N TYR A 694 10.42 12.68 -11.76
CA TYR A 694 9.34 11.70 -11.73
C TYR A 694 9.81 10.30 -12.16
N ASP A 695 10.99 10.16 -12.77
CA ASP A 695 11.60 8.86 -13.06
C ASP A 695 12.07 8.13 -11.79
N HIS A 696 12.04 8.82 -10.64
CA HIS A 696 12.41 8.28 -9.33
C HIS A 696 11.20 8.05 -8.43
N ILE A 697 9.98 8.21 -8.95
CA ILE A 697 8.73 8.22 -8.17
C ILE A 697 7.86 7.00 -8.50
N VAL A 698 7.21 6.44 -7.47
CA VAL A 698 6.20 5.39 -7.64
C VAL A 698 4.96 5.91 -8.36
N PHE A 699 4.41 5.13 -9.27
CA PHE A 699 3.14 5.41 -9.95
C PHE A 699 2.04 4.45 -9.51
N THR A 700 0.81 4.96 -9.53
CA THR A 700 -0.39 4.13 -9.45
C THR A 700 -0.57 3.31 -10.72
N GLU A 701 -1.40 2.27 -10.67
CA GLU A 701 -1.77 1.49 -11.86
C GLU A 701 -2.33 2.37 -12.99
N SER A 702 -3.05 3.43 -12.64
CA SER A 702 -3.59 4.42 -13.57
C SER A 702 -2.55 5.40 -14.16
N GLY A 703 -1.29 5.32 -13.74
CA GLY A 703 -0.19 6.17 -14.24
C GLY A 703 -0.13 7.56 -13.59
N ALA A 704 -0.64 7.72 -12.37
CA ALA A 704 -0.46 8.95 -11.60
C ALA A 704 0.70 8.80 -10.59
N PRO A 705 1.56 9.82 -10.40
CA PRO A 705 2.63 9.75 -9.40
C PRO A 705 2.03 9.70 -7.98
N MET A 706 2.60 8.84 -7.13
CA MET A 706 2.10 8.56 -5.78
C MET A 706 2.63 9.59 -4.80
N ARG A 707 1.72 10.36 -4.21
CA ARG A 707 2.04 11.27 -3.10
C ARG A 707 2.44 10.48 -1.84
N ALA A 708 3.35 11.04 -1.06
CA ALA A 708 3.78 10.50 0.22
C ALA A 708 3.51 11.51 1.34
N TRP A 709 4.42 11.66 2.30
CA TRP A 709 4.26 12.53 3.46
C TRP A 709 3.91 13.98 3.10
N TYR A 710 2.87 14.50 3.76
CA TYR A 710 2.59 15.93 3.76
C TYR A 710 3.17 16.53 5.04
N ASN A 711 4.28 17.25 4.91
CA ASN A 711 4.90 17.91 6.05
C ASN A 711 4.07 19.15 6.40
N GLN A 712 3.19 19.02 7.41
CA GLN A 712 2.27 20.08 7.83
C GLN A 712 3.00 21.34 8.33
N GLY A 713 4.10 21.17 9.05
CA GLY A 713 4.89 22.28 9.60
C GLY A 713 5.52 23.13 8.50
N ARG A 714 5.97 22.48 7.43
CA ARG A 714 6.53 23.14 6.25
C ARG A 714 5.47 23.52 5.23
N ARG A 715 4.29 22.90 5.27
CA ARG A 715 3.29 22.90 4.21
C ARG A 715 3.92 22.47 2.88
N ALA A 716 4.57 21.32 2.87
CA ALA A 716 5.22 20.76 1.67
C ALA A 716 4.73 19.32 1.42
N GLN A 717 4.50 18.98 0.15
CA GLN A 717 4.07 17.64 -0.26
C GLN A 717 5.22 16.88 -0.91
N SER A 718 5.57 15.72 -0.36
CA SER A 718 6.51 14.79 -1.00
C SER A 718 5.78 13.82 -1.94
N TYR A 719 6.57 13.14 -2.75
CA TYR A 719 6.18 11.97 -3.53
C TYR A 719 6.99 10.75 -3.09
N ARG A 720 6.44 9.56 -3.33
CA ARG A 720 7.02 8.31 -2.87
C ARG A 720 8.18 7.89 -3.76
N TRP A 721 9.36 7.68 -3.19
CA TRP A 721 10.50 7.09 -3.89
C TRP A 721 10.15 5.73 -4.51
N LEU A 722 10.64 5.50 -5.73
CA LEU A 722 10.81 4.14 -6.26
C LEU A 722 11.79 3.40 -5.33
N PRO A 723 11.41 2.23 -4.77
CA PRO A 723 12.25 1.52 -3.83
C PRO A 723 13.66 1.23 -4.34
N HIS A 724 13.83 1.03 -5.65
CA HIS A 724 15.12 0.72 -6.26
C HIS A 724 15.91 1.95 -6.76
N ALA A 725 15.42 3.18 -6.56
CA ALA A 725 16.02 4.39 -7.15
C ALA A 725 16.82 5.24 -6.16
N PHE A 726 16.51 5.25 -4.86
CA PHE A 726 17.10 6.20 -3.90
C PHE A 726 18.57 5.91 -3.53
N ALA A 727 19.10 4.73 -3.87
CA ALA A 727 20.39 4.23 -3.39
C ALA A 727 21.60 5.18 -3.64
N PRO A 728 21.72 5.92 -4.76
CA PRO A 728 22.81 6.87 -4.96
C PRO A 728 22.81 7.99 -3.91
N TRP A 729 21.67 8.63 -3.67
CA TRP A 729 21.53 9.69 -2.66
C TRP A 729 21.80 9.17 -1.26
N MET A 730 21.25 7.99 -0.93
CA MET A 730 21.50 7.33 0.34
C MET A 730 23.00 7.08 0.55
N THR A 731 23.68 6.53 -0.45
CA THR A 731 25.12 6.24 -0.38
C THR A 731 25.94 7.50 -0.10
N ASP A 732 25.62 8.61 -0.75
CA ASP A 732 26.33 9.87 -0.55
C ASP A 732 26.02 10.52 0.80
N ASN A 733 24.79 10.39 1.29
CA ASN A 733 24.43 10.79 2.66
C ASN A 733 25.20 9.97 3.71
N MET A 734 25.28 8.65 3.54
CA MET A 734 26.05 7.78 4.44
C MET A 734 27.53 8.15 4.47
N ARG A 735 28.12 8.50 3.32
CA ARG A 735 29.52 8.98 3.26
C ARG A 735 29.69 10.30 4.00
N GLN A 736 28.79 11.26 3.79
CA GLN A 736 28.81 12.54 4.48
C GLN A 736 28.68 12.37 6.00
N MET A 737 27.78 11.50 6.46
CA MET A 737 27.62 11.22 7.89
C MET A 737 28.85 10.52 8.49
N ARG A 738 29.39 9.51 7.80
CA ARG A 738 30.61 8.80 8.22
C ARG A 738 31.77 9.78 8.38
N ASP A 739 32.00 10.63 7.38
CA ASP A 739 33.14 11.54 7.36
C ASP A 739 32.92 12.77 8.26
N GLY A 740 31.67 13.21 8.44
CA GLY A 740 31.31 14.39 9.20
C GLY A 740 31.23 14.15 10.71
N PHE A 741 30.63 13.06 11.17
CA PHE A 741 30.38 12.82 12.60
C PHE A 741 30.34 11.34 13.05
N ALA A 742 30.57 10.39 12.13
CA ALA A 742 30.74 8.97 12.42
C ALA A 742 29.70 8.37 13.40
N PRO A 743 28.43 8.19 12.97
CA PRO A 743 27.40 7.60 13.82
C PRO A 743 27.69 6.13 14.14
N ASP A 744 27.18 5.65 15.28
CA ASP A 744 27.32 4.25 15.70
C ASP A 744 26.16 3.37 15.23
N SER A 745 25.04 3.99 14.90
CA SER A 745 23.76 3.38 14.52
C SER A 745 23.06 4.28 13.50
N LEU A 746 22.02 3.78 12.83
CA LEU A 746 21.20 4.59 11.93
C LEU A 746 19.73 4.27 12.16
N PHE A 747 18.88 5.32 12.16
CA PHE A 747 17.43 5.17 12.13
C PHE A 747 16.94 5.54 10.73
N ILE A 748 16.36 4.60 9.97
CA ILE A 748 15.69 4.92 8.70
C ILE A 748 14.19 4.86 8.93
N ASP A 749 13.52 5.99 8.74
CA ASP A 749 12.12 6.14 9.01
C ASP A 749 11.23 5.32 8.05
N VAL A 750 10.02 4.99 8.53
CA VAL A 750 8.90 4.40 7.78
C VAL A 750 9.11 2.97 7.20
N PHE A 751 10.33 2.52 6.90
CA PHE A 751 10.60 1.23 6.24
C PHE A 751 9.94 0.03 6.92
N THR A 752 9.84 0.04 8.26
CA THR A 752 9.08 -0.98 8.99
C THR A 752 7.76 -0.52 9.59
N ALA A 753 7.32 0.71 9.30
CA ALA A 753 5.97 1.19 9.61
C ALA A 753 4.96 0.78 8.54
N ILE A 754 5.37 0.82 7.27
CA ILE A 754 4.54 0.38 6.14
C ILE A 754 4.94 -1.03 5.69
N ALA A 755 3.99 -1.74 5.06
CA ALA A 755 4.28 -3.01 4.42
C ALA A 755 5.03 -2.79 3.10
N PRO A 756 5.92 -3.72 2.68
CA PRO A 756 6.37 -3.79 1.30
C PRO A 756 5.15 -3.84 0.36
N PHE A 757 5.21 -3.08 -0.73
CA PHE A 757 4.07 -2.87 -1.62
C PHE A 757 4.44 -3.09 -3.08
N ASP A 758 3.44 -3.50 -3.87
CA ASP A 758 3.51 -3.50 -5.33
C ASP A 758 3.55 -2.06 -5.85
N TYR A 759 4.33 -1.82 -6.90
CA TYR A 759 4.43 -0.48 -7.49
C TYR A 759 4.61 -0.50 -9.01
N TYR A 760 4.33 0.65 -9.62
CA TYR A 760 4.65 0.91 -11.02
C TYR A 760 5.71 1.99 -11.11
N ASP A 761 6.57 1.92 -12.12
CA ASP A 761 7.37 3.06 -12.54
C ASP A 761 6.60 3.96 -13.52
N ARG A 762 7.25 5.03 -13.98
CA ARG A 762 6.68 6.00 -14.92
C ARG A 762 6.24 5.38 -16.24
N ASP A 763 6.95 4.35 -16.71
CA ASP A 763 6.63 3.63 -17.94
C ASP A 763 5.48 2.62 -17.75
N GLY A 764 4.95 2.51 -16.52
CA GLY A 764 3.90 1.59 -16.15
C GLY A 764 4.37 0.14 -16.03
N VAL A 765 5.68 -0.08 -15.84
CA VAL A 765 6.23 -1.40 -15.54
C VAL A 765 5.92 -1.74 -14.08
N PHE A 766 5.35 -2.92 -13.88
CA PHE A 766 4.98 -3.45 -12.59
C PHE A 766 6.17 -4.13 -11.89
N TYR A 767 6.28 -3.88 -10.59
CA TYR A 767 7.20 -4.55 -9.68
C TYR A 767 6.40 -5.09 -8.49
N ASP A 768 6.62 -6.35 -8.14
CA ASP A 768 5.98 -6.95 -6.98
C ASP A 768 6.60 -6.46 -5.66
N LYS A 769 5.85 -6.62 -4.56
CA LYS A 769 6.29 -6.22 -3.22
C LYS A 769 7.57 -6.88 -2.71
N ASN A 770 8.02 -8.01 -3.28
CA ASN A 770 9.33 -8.56 -2.90
C ASN A 770 10.47 -7.70 -3.44
N ALA A 771 10.27 -6.99 -4.57
CA ALA A 771 11.23 -5.99 -5.05
C ALA A 771 11.38 -4.83 -4.05
N THR A 772 10.27 -4.37 -3.46
CA THR A 772 10.29 -3.37 -2.37
C THR A 772 11.04 -3.89 -1.16
N GLN A 773 10.72 -5.11 -0.69
CA GLN A 773 11.38 -5.74 0.44
C GLN A 773 12.89 -5.87 0.22
N GLN A 774 13.31 -6.34 -0.96
CA GLN A 774 14.72 -6.49 -1.31
C GLN A 774 15.45 -5.15 -1.29
N ALA A 775 14.88 -4.11 -1.91
CA ALA A 775 15.52 -2.81 -1.97
C ALA A 775 15.69 -2.15 -0.59
N TRP A 776 14.73 -2.36 0.32
CA TRP A 776 14.85 -1.89 1.71
C TRP A 776 15.85 -2.70 2.54
N CYS A 777 15.94 -4.02 2.34
CA CYS A 777 17.01 -4.83 2.96
C CYS A 777 18.39 -4.38 2.47
N ASP A 778 18.55 -4.21 1.15
CA ASP A 778 19.79 -3.75 0.52
C ASP A 778 20.19 -2.35 1.02
N ALA A 779 19.21 -1.49 1.31
CA ALA A 779 19.45 -0.17 1.88
C ALA A 779 20.10 -0.27 3.27
N PHE A 780 19.54 -1.04 4.20
CA PHE A 780 20.13 -1.24 5.52
C PHE A 780 21.53 -1.86 5.46
N ASP A 781 21.71 -2.88 4.61
CA ASP A 781 23.00 -3.54 4.45
C ASP A 781 24.06 -2.62 3.85
N THR A 782 23.67 -1.80 2.87
CA THR A 782 24.53 -0.77 2.27
C THR A 782 24.90 0.29 3.30
N CYS A 783 23.93 0.86 4.02
CA CYS A 783 24.17 1.84 5.08
C CYS A 783 25.15 1.33 6.12
N ARG A 784 24.92 0.12 6.64
CA ARG A 784 25.83 -0.54 7.59
C ARG A 784 27.24 -0.70 7.03
N SER A 785 27.36 -1.10 5.77
CA SER A 785 28.67 -1.30 5.12
C SER A 785 29.48 -0.01 4.99
N ILE A 786 28.81 1.14 4.80
CA ILE A 786 29.44 2.45 4.65
C ILE A 786 29.78 3.05 6.01
N LEU A 787 28.84 3.02 6.96
CA LEU A 787 29.00 3.67 8.26
C LEU A 787 30.04 2.95 9.12
N LYS A 788 29.74 1.73 9.56
CA LYS A 788 30.58 0.93 10.46
C LYS A 788 30.08 -0.52 10.48
N ARG A 789 31.01 -1.48 10.40
CA ARG A 789 30.68 -2.91 10.54
C ARG A 789 29.99 -3.16 11.89
N GLY A 790 28.83 -3.80 11.86
CA GLY A 790 28.03 -4.10 13.05
C GLY A 790 27.24 -2.91 13.59
N ALA A 791 27.20 -1.76 12.90
CA ALA A 791 26.29 -0.67 13.24
C ALA A 791 24.84 -1.19 13.25
N PRO A 792 24.03 -0.87 14.28
CA PRO A 792 22.65 -1.30 14.32
C PRO A 792 21.82 -0.44 13.39
N MET A 793 20.97 -1.11 12.62
CA MET A 793 20.00 -0.49 11.75
C MET A 793 18.64 -0.55 12.45
N ILE A 794 18.07 0.63 12.70
CA ILE A 794 16.81 0.82 13.42
C ILE A 794 15.81 1.47 12.47
N SER A 795 14.52 1.18 12.65
CA SER A 795 13.45 1.81 11.86
C SER A 795 12.18 2.01 12.69
N GLU A 796 11.23 2.76 12.16
CA GLU A 796 9.93 3.03 12.79
C GLU A 796 9.07 1.76 12.84
N ALA A 797 8.33 1.56 13.93
CA ALA A 797 7.48 0.40 14.16
C ALA A 797 8.25 -0.93 14.19
N GLY A 798 7.96 -1.88 13.30
CA GLY A 798 8.63 -3.19 13.31
C GLY A 798 7.84 -4.28 12.61
N THR A 799 7.77 -4.26 11.27
CA THR A 799 7.38 -5.43 10.48
C THR A 799 8.49 -6.47 10.45
N ASP A 800 8.13 -7.75 10.38
CA ASP A 800 9.10 -8.83 10.20
C ASP A 800 9.63 -8.95 8.76
N ALA A 801 9.20 -8.07 7.86
CA ALA A 801 9.58 -8.09 6.45
C ALA A 801 11.09 -7.97 6.24
N LEU A 802 11.77 -7.19 7.10
CA LEU A 802 13.17 -6.81 6.91
C LEU A 802 14.12 -7.52 7.89
N ILE A 803 13.65 -8.54 8.62
CA ILE A 803 14.49 -9.34 9.53
C ILE A 803 15.65 -9.96 8.76
N GLY A 804 16.85 -9.82 9.32
CA GLY A 804 18.12 -10.24 8.72
C GLY A 804 18.96 -9.05 8.25
N SER A 805 18.31 -7.99 7.78
CA SER A 805 18.96 -6.72 7.42
C SER A 805 18.62 -5.60 8.43
N LEU A 806 17.49 -5.69 9.13
CA LEU A 806 17.12 -4.80 10.25
C LEU A 806 17.53 -5.40 11.60
N ASP A 807 17.98 -4.54 12.53
CA ASP A 807 18.40 -4.93 13.87
C ASP A 807 17.37 -4.59 14.96
N ALA A 808 16.61 -3.50 14.79
CA ALA A 808 15.53 -3.15 15.70
C ALA A 808 14.40 -2.32 15.07
N GLY A 809 13.20 -2.44 15.61
CA GLY A 809 12.09 -1.52 15.36
C GLY A 809 11.80 -0.66 16.60
N GLN A 810 11.56 0.64 16.44
CA GLN A 810 10.96 1.47 17.48
C GLN A 810 9.45 1.28 17.45
N ALA A 811 8.99 0.25 18.16
CA ALA A 811 7.63 -0.25 18.00
C ALA A 811 6.60 0.32 18.97
N ASP A 812 5.45 0.73 18.41
CA ASP A 812 4.28 1.05 19.20
C ASP A 812 3.41 -0.19 19.46
N HIS A 813 3.16 -0.47 20.73
CA HIS A 813 2.37 -1.60 21.17
C HIS A 813 0.90 -1.21 21.33
N PHE A 814 0.13 -1.25 20.24
CA PHE A 814 -1.30 -0.95 20.30
C PHE A 814 -2.16 -2.11 20.81
N GLU A 815 -3.14 -1.78 21.66
CA GLU A 815 -4.19 -2.69 22.12
C GLU A 815 -5.11 -3.13 20.98
N ALA A 816 -5.73 -4.30 21.13
CA ALA A 816 -6.67 -4.85 20.17
C ALA A 816 -7.85 -3.90 19.84
N SER A 817 -8.29 -3.11 20.82
CA SER A 817 -9.36 -2.11 20.70
C SER A 817 -9.11 -1.05 19.62
N ARG A 818 -7.84 -0.85 19.22
CA ARG A 818 -7.47 0.05 18.12
C ARG A 818 -8.01 -0.42 16.77
N TRP A 819 -8.12 -1.74 16.56
CA TRP A 819 -8.48 -2.30 15.26
C TRP A 819 -9.77 -3.14 15.28
N ILE A 820 -10.17 -3.65 16.45
CA ILE A 820 -11.32 -4.54 16.61
C ILE A 820 -12.30 -3.89 17.57
N LYS A 821 -13.57 -3.82 17.17
CA LYS A 821 -14.63 -3.20 17.98
C LYS A 821 -15.29 -4.18 18.94
N ASP A 822 -15.52 -5.41 18.47
CA ASP A 822 -16.28 -6.42 19.20
C ASP A 822 -15.34 -7.59 19.56
N PHE A 823 -15.14 -7.83 20.85
CA PHE A 823 -14.42 -8.98 21.41
C PHE A 823 -14.79 -9.13 22.89
N SER A 824 -14.54 -10.30 23.49
CA SER A 824 -14.85 -10.52 24.92
C SER A 824 -13.76 -9.95 25.83
N ASP A 825 -12.50 -10.26 25.52
CA ASP A 825 -11.33 -9.79 26.26
C ASP A 825 -10.10 -9.79 25.34
N ALA A 826 -9.06 -9.05 25.69
CA ALA A 826 -7.79 -9.05 24.97
C ALA A 826 -6.63 -8.75 25.92
N ASP A 827 -5.49 -9.38 25.66
CA ASP A 827 -4.27 -9.16 26.44
C ASP A 827 -3.05 -9.05 25.53
N ARG A 828 -1.97 -8.49 26.07
CA ARG A 828 -0.68 -8.38 25.41
C ARG A 828 0.11 -9.66 25.58
N THR A 829 0.74 -10.06 24.49
CA THR A 829 1.58 -11.26 24.43
C THR A 829 2.82 -10.99 23.57
N PRO A 830 3.92 -11.74 23.75
CA PRO A 830 5.10 -11.62 22.90
C PRO A 830 4.90 -12.34 21.55
N TRP A 831 3.79 -12.07 20.85
CA TRP A 831 3.39 -12.83 19.65
C TRP A 831 4.40 -12.71 18.51
N HIS A 832 4.84 -11.49 18.20
CA HIS A 832 5.86 -11.25 17.19
C HIS A 832 7.17 -11.95 17.57
N ASP A 833 7.63 -11.70 18.80
CA ASP A 833 8.86 -12.26 19.35
C ASP A 833 8.83 -13.80 19.38
N MET A 834 7.66 -14.44 19.47
CA MET A 834 7.58 -15.90 19.47
C MET A 834 8.17 -16.55 18.20
N ALA A 835 8.18 -15.83 17.07
CA ALA A 835 8.86 -16.22 15.84
C ALA A 835 10.18 -15.49 15.59
N SER A 836 10.34 -14.24 16.06
CA SER A 836 11.51 -13.41 15.77
C SER A 836 12.54 -13.31 16.90
N HIS A 837 12.34 -13.99 18.03
CA HIS A 837 13.20 -13.84 19.21
C HIS A 837 14.67 -14.09 18.89
N GLY A 838 15.52 -13.14 19.28
CA GLY A 838 16.96 -13.18 19.03
C GLY A 838 17.35 -12.90 17.57
N LYS A 839 16.42 -12.44 16.73
CA LYS A 839 16.68 -12.04 15.33
C LYS A 839 16.72 -10.53 15.14
N MET A 840 15.88 -9.79 15.87
CA MET A 840 15.85 -8.33 15.97
C MET A 840 15.35 -7.91 17.36
N VAL A 841 15.53 -6.65 17.74
CA VAL A 841 14.91 -6.03 18.94
C VAL A 841 13.60 -5.34 18.55
N LEU A 842 12.65 -5.35 19.48
CA LEU A 842 11.28 -4.87 19.31
C LEU A 842 10.84 -4.05 20.52
#